data_AF-A0A847NY09-F1
#
_entry.id   AF-A0A847NY09-F1
#
_cell.length_a   1.000
_cell.length_b   1.000
_cell.length_c   1.000
_cell.angle_alpha   90.00
_cell.angle_beta   90.00
_cell.angle_gamma   90.00
#
_symmetry.space_group_name_H-M   'P 1'
#
loop_
_entity.id
_entity.type
_entity.pdbx_description
1 polymer ?
#
loop_
_entity_poly.entity_id
_entity_poly.type
_entity_poly.pdbx_seq_one_letter_code
_entity_poly.pdbx_strand_id
1 'polypeptide(L)'
;MRLIRRNWIGHGLTIIFIGLVTGIFAGDCIVQFEDIQQRMSGFGGSTAWAGGLKDELITELFSPTEGCGLTLVRMRIAPNGTTGDGEIDIAKKVQALGASIWAAPWSPPGDWKDNNSVNNGGSLLPSRYQDWADRLVSYIKNLQSKGVDLKWISAQNEPNWTAEYESCRYTPEQLATFIGKYLGPSLEKAGLKTGIIAPEVINWGSLKPFGDAILNDPDAAKYCDVIASHSYGDEPTSSRGYPYNLVKEKGKELWETEYGFDQFAGDESMTPGIAIAKQMHGQIVNGPVSAYHTWWIIPADGVNGTASNGLVMRGHVIQRGYVMGNYSRFVRPGSYRVSATDNPSSGIYVTAYRNDSLGQLTIVAINENTTAKEQKFILDGISVPAVTPWETSEEVKLTARNQVTAGSSFTWTLPAKSVVSFVGLYNPGLRLSIETIGRGTVIRDPDLAIFDEGQTVTLTAQPQPGYVFSSWNGSGLSGAENPVTLTMDEDKAITALFTRGTADGNLVLNGDFNSDSAEWRLNVWDGAATGTVVNEEYRIAIESTGTNPHDIQLVQPGIYLEKGKNYEVKFDAFAASERSLEVNVEMAEDPWTSYLPQLQHFELTNSKQTFSFRFKMEHEDDINGRLGFNVALSDAAVTIDNVSVRVTEPSSVYKSNRNIRNSSFNVSCRNFILRIESRSPVEKESSVQLFDLRGNLVKNTSFRTAAGTDGVYSYDLSKLSSGAYVVKIGTENIVHSSKIFLAR
;
A
#
# COMPACT_ATOMS: atom_id res chain seq x y z
N MET A 1 -14.05 42.16 41.77
CA MET A 1 -15.40 42.65 42.12
C MET A 1 -16.40 41.67 41.51
N ARG A 2 -17.09 40.91 42.37
CA ARG A 2 -18.31 40.09 42.17
C ARG A 2 -18.35 39.05 41.03
N LEU A 3 -18.81 37.80 41.22
CA LEU A 3 -19.30 37.01 42.36
C LEU A 3 -19.72 35.62 41.78
N ILE A 4 -19.70 34.57 42.62
CA ILE A 4 -20.77 33.52 42.73
C ILE A 4 -20.80 32.43 41.64
N ARG A 5 -20.95 31.11 41.90
CA ARG A 5 -21.43 30.27 43.05
C ARG A 5 -20.85 28.85 42.83
N ARG A 6 -20.30 28.08 43.79
CA ARG A 6 -20.76 27.51 45.07
C ARG A 6 -21.64 26.23 44.98
N ASN A 7 -21.14 25.22 45.71
CA ASN A 7 -21.79 24.13 46.47
C ASN A 7 -21.79 22.73 45.82
N TRP A 8 -21.41 21.60 46.44
CA TRP A 8 -21.08 21.09 47.81
C TRP A 8 -21.95 19.85 48.12
N ILE A 9 -21.42 18.99 49.02
CA ILE A 9 -22.02 17.89 49.81
C ILE A 9 -21.94 16.50 49.17
N GLY A 10 -21.42 15.43 49.81
CA GLY A 10 -20.84 15.27 51.16
C GLY A 10 -20.83 13.79 51.61
N HIS A 11 -20.12 13.53 52.73
CA HIS A 11 -20.11 12.31 53.58
C HIS A 11 -19.38 11.09 52.97
N GLY A 12 -18.41 10.39 53.59
CA GLY A 12 -17.90 10.34 54.96
C GLY A 12 -17.84 8.88 55.42
N LEU A 13 -16.65 8.26 55.58
CA LEU A 13 -16.19 7.48 56.75
C LEU A 13 -14.91 6.65 56.47
N THR A 14 -13.91 6.89 57.33
CA THR A 14 -12.98 5.95 58.00
C THR A 14 -12.14 4.96 57.17
N ILE A 15 -10.84 5.27 57.03
CA ILE A 15 -9.79 4.28 56.74
C ILE A 15 -8.90 4.13 57.98
N ILE A 16 -8.76 2.88 58.41
CA ILE A 16 -7.93 2.39 59.50
C ILE A 16 -6.46 2.54 59.10
N PHE A 17 -5.68 3.26 59.91
CA PHE A 17 -4.21 3.28 59.83
C PHE A 17 -3.65 2.02 60.49
N ILE A 18 -3.09 1.11 59.70
CA ILE A 18 -2.13 0.11 60.19
C ILE A 18 -0.83 0.38 59.44
N GLY A 19 0.19 0.76 60.20
CA GLY A 19 1.52 1.02 59.68
C GLY A 19 2.10 -0.23 59.03
N LEU A 20 2.45 -0.11 57.75
CA LEU A 20 3.43 -0.96 57.10
C LEU A 20 4.61 -0.09 56.69
N VAL A 21 5.79 -0.62 56.98
CA VAL A 21 7.11 -0.13 56.62
C VAL A 21 7.10 0.43 55.20
N THR A 22 7.36 1.73 55.05
CA THR A 22 7.53 2.39 53.76
C THR A 22 8.85 1.95 53.13
N GLY A 23 8.82 0.83 52.41
CA GLY A 23 9.67 0.70 51.22
C GLY A 23 9.11 1.68 50.20
N ILE A 24 9.91 2.65 49.76
CA ILE A 24 9.56 3.50 48.63
C ILE A 24 9.57 2.58 47.40
N PHE A 25 8.42 2.03 47.03
CA PHE A 25 8.28 1.32 45.76
C PHE A 25 8.50 2.34 44.63
N ALA A 26 9.41 2.01 43.72
CA ALA A 26 9.47 2.64 42.40
C ALA A 26 8.08 2.51 41.73
N GLY A 27 7.64 3.51 40.96
CA GLY A 27 6.38 3.39 40.22
C GLY A 27 6.44 2.23 39.22
N ASP A 28 5.30 1.59 38.97
CA ASP A 28 5.19 0.49 38.00
C ASP A 28 5.44 1.02 36.58
N CYS A 29 6.23 0.29 35.78
CA CYS A 29 6.37 0.54 34.35
C CYS A 29 5.29 -0.26 33.61
N ILE A 30 4.44 0.40 32.83
CA ILE A 30 3.41 -0.26 32.02
C ILE A 30 3.88 -0.23 30.57
N VAL A 31 4.02 -1.40 29.94
CA VAL A 31 4.27 -1.56 28.50
C VAL A 31 2.93 -1.84 27.83
N GLN A 32 2.50 -0.95 26.92
CA GLN A 32 1.25 -1.07 26.17
C GLN A 32 1.54 -1.68 24.80
N PHE A 33 1.51 -3.01 24.72
CA PHE A 33 2.05 -3.77 23.59
C PHE A 33 1.34 -3.50 22.24
N GLU A 34 0.06 -3.15 22.27
CA GLU A 34 -0.74 -2.85 21.08
C GLU A 34 -0.70 -1.36 20.69
N ASP A 35 -0.13 -0.48 21.51
CA ASP A 35 0.03 0.94 21.18
C ASP A 35 1.33 1.16 20.38
N ILE A 36 1.26 0.81 19.09
CA ILE A 36 2.36 0.90 18.12
C ILE A 36 2.71 2.35 17.79
N GLN A 37 4.01 2.66 17.87
CA GLN A 37 4.59 3.97 17.60
C GLN A 37 5.42 3.92 16.30
N GLN A 38 6.61 4.54 16.27
CA GLN A 38 7.45 4.54 15.09
C GLN A 38 8.10 3.17 14.82
N ARG A 39 8.32 2.87 13.53
CA ARG A 39 9.16 1.74 13.09
C ARG A 39 10.63 2.08 13.31
N MET A 40 11.42 1.10 13.75
CA MET A 40 12.85 1.22 13.98
C MET A 40 13.64 0.73 12.76
N SER A 41 14.54 1.57 12.29
CA SER A 41 15.44 1.32 11.16
C SER A 41 16.84 0.87 11.60
N GLY A 42 17.28 1.28 12.79
CA GLY A 42 18.47 0.71 13.41
C GLY A 42 19.30 1.69 14.22
N PHE A 43 20.53 1.28 14.51
CA PHE A 43 21.48 1.97 15.37
C PHE A 43 22.87 1.79 14.78
N GLY A 44 23.68 2.83 14.83
CA GLY A 44 24.98 2.81 14.17
C GLY A 44 25.94 3.91 14.57
N GLY A 45 26.94 4.11 13.74
CA GLY A 45 27.84 5.26 13.85
C GLY A 45 28.64 5.49 12.58
N SER A 46 29.40 6.58 12.56
CA SER A 46 30.22 6.94 11.41
C SER A 46 31.60 6.29 11.45
N THR A 47 32.07 5.97 10.26
CA THR A 47 33.47 5.61 9.95
C THR A 47 34.15 6.72 9.16
N ALA A 48 33.53 7.89 9.00
CA ALA A 48 34.08 9.02 8.26
C ALA A 48 35.52 9.35 8.68
N TRP A 49 36.42 9.39 7.70
CA TRP A 49 37.87 9.62 7.86
C TRP A 49 38.64 8.52 8.61
N ALA A 50 37.99 7.42 8.98
CA ALA A 50 38.57 6.35 9.76
C ALA A 50 38.50 5.00 9.02
N GLY A 51 39.50 4.16 9.23
CA GLY A 51 39.54 2.81 8.67
C GLY A 51 40.38 1.87 9.54
N GLY A 52 40.51 0.61 9.12
CA GLY A 52 41.39 -0.34 9.79
C GLY A 52 40.84 -0.92 11.09
N LEU A 53 39.51 -1.02 11.20
CA LEU A 53 38.88 -1.79 12.28
C LEU A 53 39.22 -3.28 12.09
N LYS A 54 39.76 -3.92 13.13
CA LYS A 54 40.10 -5.35 13.10
C LYS A 54 38.83 -6.19 13.02
N ASP A 55 38.92 -7.36 12.38
CA ASP A 55 37.78 -8.27 12.19
C ASP A 55 37.12 -8.67 13.52
N GLU A 56 37.91 -8.86 14.59
CA GLU A 56 37.40 -9.13 15.94
C GLU A 56 36.49 -8.01 16.46
N LEU A 57 36.90 -6.75 16.26
CA LEU A 57 36.09 -5.58 16.66
C LEU A 57 34.87 -5.40 15.76
N ILE A 58 34.99 -5.74 14.47
CA ILE A 58 33.83 -5.75 13.55
C ILE A 58 32.80 -6.77 14.03
N THR A 59 33.22 -8.00 14.34
CA THR A 59 32.32 -9.03 14.88
C THR A 59 31.71 -8.57 16.20
N GLU A 60 32.52 -8.05 17.13
CA GLU A 60 32.05 -7.60 18.45
C GLU A 60 31.07 -6.41 18.37
N LEU A 61 31.20 -5.52 17.39
CA LEU A 61 30.29 -4.39 17.21
C LEU A 61 29.04 -4.74 16.39
N PHE A 62 29.17 -5.54 15.33
CA PHE A 62 28.13 -5.69 14.31
C PHE A 62 27.44 -7.06 14.29
N SER A 63 28.05 -8.11 14.86
CA SER A 63 27.40 -9.43 14.88
C SER A 63 26.14 -9.39 15.75
N PRO A 64 24.95 -9.75 15.22
CA PRO A 64 23.71 -9.78 16.00
C PRO A 64 23.65 -10.95 16.99
N THR A 65 24.52 -11.96 16.81
CA THR A 65 24.55 -13.18 17.63
C THR A 65 25.71 -13.22 18.60
N GLU A 66 26.84 -12.60 18.25
CA GLU A 66 28.08 -12.67 19.04
C GLU A 66 28.43 -11.33 19.68
N GLY A 67 27.98 -10.21 19.09
CA GLY A 67 28.41 -8.86 19.46
C GLY A 67 27.26 -7.94 19.87
N CYS A 68 27.47 -6.64 19.65
CA CYS A 68 26.52 -5.57 19.92
C CYS A 68 25.40 -5.50 18.86
N GLY A 69 25.63 -6.00 17.65
CA GLY A 69 24.61 -6.03 16.61
C GLY A 69 24.26 -4.67 16.01
N LEU A 70 25.21 -3.73 15.91
CA LEU A 70 25.02 -2.49 15.15
C LEU A 70 24.51 -2.79 13.74
N THR A 71 23.62 -1.94 13.24
CA THR A 71 22.83 -2.19 12.01
C THR A 71 23.03 -1.14 10.94
N LEU A 72 23.67 -0.02 11.27
CA LEU A 72 23.89 1.09 10.36
C LEU A 72 25.35 1.54 10.42
N VAL A 73 25.95 1.82 9.26
CA VAL A 73 27.24 2.51 9.15
C VAL A 73 27.09 3.71 8.23
N ARG A 74 27.52 4.86 8.75
CA ARG A 74 27.65 6.11 7.99
C ARG A 74 29.08 6.26 7.48
N MET A 75 29.25 6.49 6.18
CA MET A 75 30.55 6.73 5.55
C MET A 75 30.67 8.17 5.06
N ARG A 76 31.91 8.62 4.82
CA ARG A 76 32.15 9.93 4.21
C ARG A 76 32.30 9.84 2.70
N ILE A 77 31.63 10.74 1.99
CA ILE A 77 31.88 11.05 0.58
C ILE A 77 32.84 12.24 0.51
N ALA A 78 34.06 12.01 0.02
CA ALA A 78 35.03 13.08 -0.19
C ALA A 78 34.62 14.00 -1.37
N PRO A 79 35.13 15.24 -1.45
CA PRO A 79 34.77 16.20 -2.51
C PRO A 79 34.96 15.68 -3.96
N ASN A 80 35.90 14.77 -4.16
CA ASN A 80 36.15 14.12 -5.45
C ASN A 80 35.19 12.93 -5.75
N GLY A 81 34.21 12.66 -4.89
CA GLY A 81 33.26 11.55 -5.05
C GLY A 81 33.85 10.18 -4.74
N THR A 82 34.74 10.09 -3.74
CA THR A 82 35.37 8.82 -3.32
C THR A 82 35.34 8.63 -1.81
N THR A 83 35.62 7.41 -1.36
CA THR A 83 35.82 7.03 0.04
C THR A 83 37.10 6.20 0.14
N GLY A 84 37.78 6.23 1.28
CA GLY A 84 39.01 5.47 1.50
C GLY A 84 38.79 3.96 1.50
N ASP A 85 39.79 3.19 1.08
CA ASP A 85 39.68 1.72 0.99
C ASP A 85 39.45 1.06 2.36
N GLY A 86 39.89 1.68 3.45
CA GLY A 86 39.60 1.21 4.82
C GLY A 86 38.13 1.29 5.21
N GLU A 87 37.42 2.36 4.85
CA GLU A 87 35.96 2.46 5.05
C GLU A 87 35.23 1.43 4.18
N ILE A 88 35.71 1.21 2.94
CA ILE A 88 35.13 0.21 2.01
C ILE A 88 35.30 -1.22 2.55
N ASP A 89 36.45 -1.56 3.13
CA ASP A 89 36.69 -2.86 3.76
C ASP A 89 35.74 -3.10 4.94
N ILE A 90 35.58 -2.09 5.82
CA ILE A 90 34.61 -2.15 6.92
C ILE A 90 33.20 -2.35 6.38
N ALA A 91 32.79 -1.55 5.39
CA ALA A 91 31.45 -1.62 4.79
C ALA A 91 31.11 -3.02 4.28
N LYS A 92 32.03 -3.68 3.56
CA LYS A 92 31.83 -5.06 3.08
C LYS A 92 31.61 -6.04 4.23
N LYS A 93 32.45 -5.97 5.25
CA LYS A 93 32.43 -6.92 6.37
C LYS A 93 31.16 -6.76 7.20
N VAL A 94 30.74 -5.52 7.49
CA VAL A 94 29.52 -5.29 8.26
C VAL A 94 28.25 -5.60 7.44
N GLN A 95 28.27 -5.41 6.11
CA GLN A 95 27.16 -5.85 5.24
C GLN A 95 26.99 -7.37 5.26
N ALA A 96 28.09 -8.12 5.28
CA ALA A 96 28.03 -9.57 5.44
C ALA A 96 27.42 -10.00 6.79
N LEU A 97 27.44 -9.12 7.80
CA LEU A 97 26.79 -9.31 9.11
C LEU A 97 25.36 -8.74 9.16
N GLY A 98 24.85 -8.22 8.04
CA GLY A 98 23.48 -7.70 7.90
C GLY A 98 23.29 -6.22 8.23
N ALA A 99 24.37 -5.45 8.44
CA ALA A 99 24.29 -4.00 8.59
C ALA A 99 24.04 -3.31 7.24
N SER A 100 23.31 -2.21 7.24
CA SER A 100 23.11 -1.35 6.07
C SER A 100 24.14 -0.23 6.05
N ILE A 101 24.59 0.14 4.84
CA ILE A 101 25.55 1.24 4.64
C ILE A 101 24.82 2.43 4.05
N TRP A 102 25.18 3.61 4.53
CA TRP A 102 24.82 4.87 3.91
C TRP A 102 25.98 5.85 3.99
N ALA A 103 25.97 6.90 3.17
CA ALA A 103 27.08 7.83 3.08
C ALA A 103 26.62 9.28 2.98
N ALA A 104 27.40 10.19 3.54
CA ALA A 104 27.13 11.62 3.51
C ALA A 104 28.30 12.43 2.93
N PRO A 105 28.03 13.45 2.10
CA PRO A 105 29.04 14.40 1.71
C PRO A 105 29.14 15.56 2.71
N TRP A 106 30.36 15.95 3.05
CA TRP A 106 30.62 17.19 3.79
C TRP A 106 30.73 18.41 2.86
N SER A 107 31.31 18.22 1.68
CA SER A 107 31.45 19.30 0.71
C SER A 107 31.54 18.78 -0.73
N PRO A 108 30.98 19.49 -1.73
CA PRO A 108 31.39 19.35 -3.12
C PRO A 108 32.81 19.92 -3.33
N PRO A 109 33.39 19.80 -4.54
CA PRO A 109 34.68 20.43 -4.88
C PRO A 109 34.69 21.92 -4.58
N GLY A 110 35.85 22.42 -4.14
CA GLY A 110 36.01 23.83 -3.81
C GLY A 110 35.71 24.75 -4.99
N ASP A 111 36.20 24.41 -6.18
CA ASP A 111 35.99 25.16 -7.43
C ASP A 111 34.55 25.13 -7.94
N TRP A 112 33.66 24.37 -7.30
CA TRP A 112 32.22 24.34 -7.58
C TRP A 112 31.43 25.18 -6.59
N LYS A 113 32.08 25.84 -5.64
CA LYS A 113 31.47 26.63 -4.58
C LYS A 113 31.80 28.11 -4.74
N ASP A 114 30.91 28.95 -4.20
CA ASP A 114 31.04 30.41 -4.23
C ASP A 114 32.30 30.95 -3.51
N ASN A 115 32.87 30.18 -2.58
CA ASN A 115 34.08 30.53 -1.83
C ASN A 115 35.36 29.87 -2.36
N ASN A 116 35.28 29.11 -3.45
CA ASN A 116 36.41 28.41 -4.07
C ASN A 116 37.21 27.51 -3.07
N SER A 117 36.55 26.92 -2.08
CA SER A 117 37.18 26.16 -0.98
C SER A 117 36.30 24.99 -0.58
N VAL A 118 36.89 23.84 -0.24
CA VAL A 118 36.14 22.72 0.36
C VAL A 118 35.77 22.98 1.82
N ASN A 119 36.55 23.82 2.51
CA ASN A 119 36.35 24.19 3.92
C ASN A 119 35.66 25.55 4.07
N ASN A 120 35.31 25.91 5.31
CA ASN A 120 34.82 27.23 5.69
C ASN A 120 33.47 27.58 5.03
N GLY A 121 32.56 26.61 4.97
CA GLY A 121 31.22 26.79 4.42
C GLY A 121 31.26 27.08 2.92
N GLY A 122 30.60 28.15 2.48
CA GLY A 122 30.31 28.41 1.07
C GLY A 122 29.18 27.54 0.53
N SER A 123 28.63 27.90 -0.62
CA SER A 123 27.45 27.25 -1.20
C SER A 123 27.79 26.68 -2.57
N LEU A 124 27.21 25.52 -2.90
CA LEU A 124 27.32 24.95 -4.25
C LEU A 124 26.75 25.95 -5.27
N LEU A 125 27.50 26.22 -6.35
CA LEU A 125 27.02 27.08 -7.42
C LEU A 125 25.83 26.41 -8.12
N PRO A 126 24.72 27.13 -8.40
CA PRO A 126 23.55 26.55 -9.09
C PRO A 126 23.89 25.86 -10.42
N SER A 127 24.89 26.38 -11.14
CA SER A 127 25.40 25.81 -12.40
C SER A 127 26.09 24.44 -12.23
N ARG A 128 26.39 24.03 -11.00
CA ARG A 128 27.06 22.78 -10.64
C ARG A 128 26.13 21.76 -9.96
N TYR A 129 24.83 22.04 -9.85
CA TYR A 129 23.88 21.13 -9.19
C TYR A 129 23.80 19.78 -9.91
N GLN A 130 23.69 19.77 -11.23
CA GLN A 130 23.68 18.52 -12.00
C GLN A 130 25.02 17.78 -11.90
N ASP A 131 26.14 18.50 -12.02
CA ASP A 131 27.48 17.91 -11.91
C ASP A 131 27.67 17.22 -10.54
N TRP A 132 27.14 17.82 -9.47
CA TRP A 132 27.19 17.25 -8.14
C TRP A 132 26.29 16.03 -7.98
N ALA A 133 25.05 16.08 -8.48
CA ALA A 133 24.15 14.93 -8.50
C ALA A 133 24.76 13.74 -9.27
N ASP A 134 25.33 13.99 -10.45
CA ASP A 134 25.99 12.95 -11.27
C ASP A 134 27.22 12.35 -10.58
N ARG A 135 27.94 13.16 -9.80
CA ARG A 135 29.07 12.70 -8.98
C ARG A 135 28.61 11.78 -7.84
N LEU A 136 27.53 12.12 -7.15
CA LEU A 136 26.94 11.27 -6.11
C LEU A 136 26.41 9.95 -6.70
N VAL A 137 25.80 9.97 -7.89
CA VAL A 137 25.43 8.75 -8.62
C VAL A 137 26.65 7.90 -8.97
N SER A 138 27.72 8.55 -9.45
CA SER A 138 28.97 7.86 -9.82
C SER A 138 29.64 7.22 -8.60
N TYR A 139 29.57 7.87 -7.45
CA TYR A 139 30.03 7.33 -6.17
C TYR A 139 29.29 6.03 -5.80
N ILE A 140 27.96 6.03 -5.87
CA ILE A 140 27.14 4.83 -5.59
C ILE A 140 27.54 3.67 -6.52
N LYS A 141 27.67 3.95 -7.83
CA LYS A 141 28.08 2.93 -8.82
C LYS A 141 29.50 2.42 -8.57
N ASN A 142 30.41 3.28 -8.10
CA ASN A 142 31.77 2.86 -7.75
C ASN A 142 31.75 1.89 -6.56
N LEU A 143 30.98 2.19 -5.50
CA LEU A 143 30.82 1.28 -4.36
C LEU A 143 30.20 -0.06 -4.79
N GLN A 144 29.14 -0.04 -5.60
CA GLN A 144 28.53 -1.27 -6.13
C GLN A 144 29.54 -2.11 -6.92
N SER A 145 30.38 -1.48 -7.75
CA SER A 145 31.44 -2.19 -8.49
C SER A 145 32.50 -2.82 -7.58
N LYS A 146 32.65 -2.29 -6.37
CA LYS A 146 33.53 -2.84 -5.33
C LYS A 146 32.81 -3.85 -4.45
N GLY A 147 31.51 -4.12 -4.63
CA GLY A 147 30.73 -5.05 -3.81
C GLY A 147 30.18 -4.44 -2.52
N VAL A 148 29.96 -3.13 -2.48
CA VAL A 148 29.29 -2.43 -1.37
C VAL A 148 27.99 -1.82 -1.89
N ASP A 149 26.87 -2.25 -1.33
CA ASP A 149 25.56 -1.73 -1.70
C ASP A 149 25.16 -0.58 -0.78
N LEU A 150 25.05 0.62 -1.34
CA LEU A 150 24.65 1.80 -0.58
C LEU A 150 23.11 1.88 -0.51
N LYS A 151 22.56 1.71 0.69
CA LYS A 151 21.11 1.73 0.91
C LYS A 151 20.55 3.16 0.90
N TRP A 152 21.29 4.11 1.46
CA TRP A 152 20.94 5.53 1.43
C TRP A 152 22.14 6.43 1.13
N ILE A 153 21.87 7.60 0.58
CA ILE A 153 22.83 8.68 0.40
C ILE A 153 22.26 9.97 1.02
N SER A 154 23.07 10.71 1.75
CA SER A 154 22.67 12.02 2.24
C SER A 154 22.85 13.09 1.17
N ALA A 155 21.93 14.06 1.14
CA ALA A 155 22.02 15.22 0.27
C ALA A 155 23.17 16.16 0.68
N GLN A 156 23.38 16.34 1.99
CA GLN A 156 24.41 17.23 2.55
C GLN A 156 24.51 17.02 4.07
N ASN A 157 25.73 16.90 4.61
CA ASN A 157 25.98 17.01 6.04
C ASN A 157 25.87 18.47 6.51
N GLU A 158 25.08 18.76 7.55
CA GLU A 158 25.00 20.05 8.24
C GLU A 158 24.91 21.27 7.32
N PRO A 159 23.90 21.34 6.44
CA PRO A 159 23.74 22.42 5.44
C PRO A 159 23.60 23.81 6.08
N ASN A 160 23.36 23.89 7.39
CA ASN A 160 23.19 25.12 8.15
C ASN A 160 24.42 25.49 9.01
N TRP A 161 25.55 24.80 8.86
CA TRP A 161 26.77 25.04 9.63
C TRP A 161 27.98 25.41 8.75
N THR A 162 28.85 26.25 9.27
CA THR A 162 30.14 26.61 8.66
C THR A 162 31.25 26.04 9.53
N ALA A 163 31.91 24.97 9.06
CA ALA A 163 33.03 24.35 9.75
C ALA A 163 34.38 24.81 9.18
N GLU A 164 35.44 24.79 10.01
CA GLU A 164 36.82 25.03 9.57
C GLU A 164 37.38 23.89 8.68
N TYR A 165 36.72 22.74 8.71
CA TYR A 165 36.92 21.60 7.81
C TYR A 165 35.84 21.57 6.70
N GLU A 166 35.80 20.47 5.95
CA GLU A 166 34.88 20.29 4.82
C GLU A 166 33.44 20.63 5.21
N SER A 167 32.83 21.58 4.52
CA SER A 167 31.45 22.01 4.79
C SER A 167 30.85 22.67 3.57
N CYS A 168 29.53 22.61 3.40
CA CYS A 168 28.80 23.29 2.34
C CYS A 168 27.42 23.69 2.83
N ARG A 169 27.07 24.96 2.65
CA ARG A 169 25.79 25.50 3.07
C ARG A 169 24.74 25.40 1.98
N TYR A 170 23.52 25.19 2.40
CA TYR A 170 22.31 25.35 1.60
C TYR A 170 21.29 26.15 2.39
N THR A 171 20.47 26.96 1.74
CA THR A 171 19.17 27.35 2.33
C THR A 171 18.21 26.16 2.27
N PRO A 172 17.12 26.16 3.06
CA PRO A 172 16.06 25.15 2.97
C PRO A 172 15.59 24.89 1.53
N GLU A 173 15.30 25.95 0.78
CA GLU A 173 14.77 25.89 -0.58
C GLU A 173 15.82 25.40 -1.59
N GLN A 174 17.08 25.79 -1.39
CA GLN A 174 18.18 25.31 -2.23
C GLN A 174 18.38 23.79 -2.07
N LEU A 175 18.30 23.28 -0.84
CA LEU A 175 18.45 21.85 -0.58
C LEU A 175 17.25 21.07 -1.14
N ALA A 176 16.02 21.55 -0.93
CA ALA A 176 14.82 20.95 -1.53
C ALA A 176 14.92 20.93 -3.06
N THR A 177 15.36 22.03 -3.67
CA THR A 177 15.59 22.11 -5.12
C THR A 177 16.64 21.10 -5.59
N PHE A 178 17.77 20.98 -4.88
CA PHE A 178 18.81 20.02 -5.21
C PHE A 178 18.28 18.58 -5.17
N ILE A 179 17.51 18.22 -4.15
CA ILE A 179 16.89 16.89 -4.02
C ILE A 179 15.88 16.63 -5.14
N GLY A 180 14.88 17.51 -5.28
CA GLY A 180 13.73 17.28 -6.17
C GLY A 180 14.04 17.42 -7.65
N LYS A 181 14.98 18.30 -8.03
CA LYS A 181 15.27 18.61 -9.44
C LYS A 181 16.55 17.99 -9.98
N TYR A 182 17.46 17.54 -9.11
CA TYR A 182 18.78 17.05 -9.53
C TYR A 182 19.11 15.66 -8.97
N LEU A 183 19.27 15.51 -7.64
CA LEU A 183 19.74 14.25 -7.05
C LEU A 183 18.73 13.11 -7.27
N GLY A 184 17.46 13.32 -6.90
CA GLY A 184 16.40 12.32 -7.07
C GLY A 184 16.22 11.85 -8.52
N PRO A 185 16.01 12.76 -9.48
CA PRO A 185 15.92 12.41 -10.90
C PRO A 185 17.18 11.72 -11.45
N SER A 186 18.37 12.07 -10.94
CA SER A 186 19.62 11.43 -11.38
C SER A 186 19.75 9.99 -10.87
N LEU A 187 19.29 9.70 -9.64
CA LEU A 187 19.18 8.33 -9.12
C LEU A 187 18.16 7.50 -9.91
N GLU A 188 16.97 8.06 -10.18
CA GLU A 188 15.91 7.41 -10.95
C GLU A 188 16.38 7.09 -12.38
N LYS A 189 16.98 8.07 -13.07
CA LYS A 189 17.58 7.89 -14.41
C LYS A 189 18.69 6.84 -14.43
N ALA A 190 19.44 6.73 -13.33
CA ALA A 190 20.49 5.73 -13.20
C ALA A 190 19.98 4.33 -12.83
N GLY A 191 18.68 4.16 -12.54
CA GLY A 191 18.07 2.91 -12.10
C GLY A 191 18.50 2.47 -10.70
N LEU A 192 18.96 3.41 -9.87
CA LEU A 192 19.43 3.14 -8.51
C LEU A 192 18.25 3.15 -7.53
N LYS A 193 18.22 2.17 -6.61
CA LYS A 193 17.22 2.07 -5.53
C LYS A 193 17.67 2.75 -4.22
N THR A 194 18.81 3.44 -4.24
CA THR A 194 19.37 4.12 -3.08
C THR A 194 18.44 5.26 -2.65
N GLY A 195 18.04 5.27 -1.38
CA GLY A 195 17.20 6.33 -0.84
C GLY A 195 17.96 7.60 -0.48
N ILE A 196 17.25 8.72 -0.28
CA ILE A 196 17.85 10.01 0.12
C ILE A 196 17.56 10.31 1.59
N ILE A 197 18.62 10.65 2.32
CA ILE A 197 18.57 11.24 3.67
C ILE A 197 18.81 12.75 3.55
N ALA A 198 17.99 13.56 4.21
CA ALA A 198 18.17 15.02 4.31
C ALA A 198 17.35 15.54 5.50
N PRO A 199 17.55 16.75 6.04
CA PRO A 199 18.61 17.69 5.70
C PRO A 199 19.92 17.47 6.48
N GLU A 200 19.94 16.62 7.51
CA GLU A 200 21.09 16.47 8.42
C GLU A 200 21.54 17.80 9.05
N VAL A 201 20.60 18.64 9.47
CA VAL A 201 20.94 19.90 10.16
C VAL A 201 21.72 19.64 11.45
N ILE A 202 22.57 20.58 11.85
CA ILE A 202 23.44 20.42 13.04
C ILE A 202 22.66 20.23 14.35
N ASN A 203 21.40 20.68 14.43
CA ASN A 203 20.57 20.53 15.62
C ASN A 203 19.06 20.57 15.33
N TRP A 204 18.29 20.03 16.27
CA TRP A 204 16.82 19.95 16.23
C TRP A 204 16.12 21.30 16.03
N GLY A 205 16.65 22.36 16.63
CA GLY A 205 16.09 23.72 16.51
C GLY A 205 16.08 24.25 15.07
N SER A 206 16.95 23.71 14.22
CA SER A 206 17.08 24.09 12.81
C SER A 206 16.36 23.13 11.86
N LEU A 207 15.80 22.02 12.36
CA LEU A 207 15.23 20.97 11.51
C LEU A 207 13.99 21.43 10.78
N LYS A 208 13.05 22.08 11.48
CA LYS A 208 11.72 22.38 10.93
C LYS A 208 11.76 23.23 9.64
N PRO A 209 12.56 24.31 9.53
CA PRO A 209 12.63 25.07 8.28
C PRO A 209 13.09 24.23 7.08
N PHE A 210 14.12 23.41 7.25
CA PHE A 210 14.61 22.53 6.18
C PHE A 210 13.64 21.38 5.87
N GLY A 211 13.10 20.74 6.91
CA GLY A 211 12.12 19.67 6.76
C GLY A 211 10.85 20.16 6.05
N ASP A 212 10.33 21.33 6.42
CA ASP A 212 9.13 21.89 5.80
C ASP A 212 9.38 22.21 4.31
N ALA A 213 10.54 22.77 3.96
CA ALA A 213 10.88 23.05 2.56
C ALA A 213 10.95 21.77 1.72
N ILE A 214 11.53 20.70 2.26
CA ILE A 214 11.64 19.41 1.56
C ILE A 214 10.27 18.71 1.47
N LEU A 215 9.50 18.68 2.55
CA LEU A 215 8.25 17.91 2.63
C LEU A 215 7.05 18.59 1.93
N ASN A 216 7.10 19.91 1.74
CA ASN A 216 6.07 20.66 1.03
C ASN A 216 6.37 20.84 -0.47
N ASP A 217 7.62 20.66 -0.91
CA ASP A 217 7.94 20.57 -2.33
C ASP A 217 7.62 19.15 -2.82
N PRO A 218 6.67 18.95 -3.77
CA PRO A 218 6.24 17.62 -4.19
C PRO A 218 7.34 16.82 -4.89
N ASP A 219 8.27 17.47 -5.58
CA ASP A 219 9.38 16.78 -6.25
C ASP A 219 10.45 16.36 -5.24
N ALA A 220 10.77 17.21 -4.26
CA ALA A 220 11.70 16.85 -3.19
C ALA A 220 11.11 15.76 -2.28
N ALA A 221 9.84 15.89 -1.90
CA ALA A 221 9.15 14.92 -1.05
C ALA A 221 8.99 13.55 -1.73
N LYS A 222 8.91 13.50 -3.08
CA LYS A 222 8.92 12.23 -3.84
C LYS A 222 10.20 11.43 -3.57
N TYR A 223 11.36 12.10 -3.57
CA TYR A 223 12.66 11.42 -3.50
C TYR A 223 13.30 11.38 -2.11
N CYS A 224 12.91 12.25 -1.19
CA CYS A 224 13.42 12.22 0.18
C CYS A 224 12.74 11.10 0.98
N ASP A 225 13.51 10.11 1.45
CA ASP A 225 13.00 8.97 2.21
C ASP A 225 13.02 9.22 3.72
N VAL A 226 14.05 9.92 4.17
CA VAL A 226 14.34 10.11 5.60
C VAL A 226 14.59 11.58 5.88
N ILE A 227 13.85 12.11 6.85
CA ILE A 227 14.12 13.42 7.45
C ILE A 227 15.11 13.23 8.61
N ALA A 228 16.22 13.96 8.62
CA ALA A 228 17.31 13.74 9.56
C ALA A 228 17.81 15.02 10.25
N SER A 229 18.19 14.87 11.52
CA SER A 229 18.85 15.89 12.32
C SER A 229 20.05 15.30 13.04
N HIS A 230 21.04 16.14 13.32
CA HIS A 230 22.03 15.91 14.35
C HIS A 230 21.51 16.48 15.67
N SER A 231 22.23 16.22 16.76
CA SER A 231 21.82 16.65 18.11
C SER A 231 22.81 17.61 18.77
N TYR A 232 23.66 18.33 18.01
CA TYR A 232 24.69 19.17 18.60
C TYR A 232 24.14 20.40 19.33
N GLY A 233 24.81 20.76 20.43
CA GLY A 233 24.38 21.83 21.33
C GLY A 233 23.29 21.40 22.30
N ASP A 234 22.78 20.17 22.20
CA ASP A 234 21.90 19.53 23.17
C ASP A 234 22.72 19.00 24.35
N GLU A 235 22.20 19.09 25.57
CA GLU A 235 22.87 18.43 26.69
C GLU A 235 22.69 16.91 26.52
N PRO A 236 23.75 16.09 26.67
CA PRO A 236 23.70 14.64 26.43
C PRO A 236 22.66 13.89 27.28
N THR A 237 22.14 14.55 28.32
CA THR A 237 21.22 13.99 29.30
C THR A 237 19.87 14.71 29.35
N SER A 238 19.66 15.77 28.56
CA SER A 238 18.37 16.46 28.44
C SER A 238 17.89 16.43 26.99
N SER A 239 16.89 15.59 26.73
CA SER A 239 16.36 15.36 25.38
C SER A 239 15.84 16.63 24.71
N ARG A 240 16.15 16.80 23.42
CA ARG A 240 15.70 17.93 22.58
C ARG A 240 15.04 17.53 21.26
N GLY A 241 14.90 16.23 20.99
CA GLY A 241 14.01 15.75 19.94
C GLY A 241 12.56 16.14 20.20
N TYR A 242 11.78 16.35 19.15
CA TYR A 242 10.34 16.64 19.24
C TYR A 242 9.54 15.88 18.17
N PRO A 243 8.25 15.60 18.40
CA PRO A 243 7.40 14.97 17.39
C PRO A 243 7.21 15.91 16.21
N TYR A 244 7.52 15.43 15.01
CA TYR A 244 7.38 16.21 13.78
C TYR A 244 6.23 15.65 12.93
N ASN A 245 5.03 16.22 13.12
CA ASN A 245 3.80 15.71 12.49
C ASN A 245 3.88 15.63 10.95
N LEU A 246 4.48 16.62 10.28
CA LEU A 246 4.58 16.61 8.82
C LEU A 246 5.38 15.41 8.29
N VAL A 247 6.40 14.95 9.02
CA VAL A 247 7.15 13.73 8.68
C VAL A 247 6.22 12.51 8.69
N LYS A 248 5.42 12.38 9.75
CA LYS A 248 4.44 11.30 9.91
C LYS A 248 3.35 11.36 8.85
N GLU A 249 2.78 12.54 8.59
CA GLU A 249 1.75 12.77 7.57
C GLU A 249 2.23 12.40 6.17
N LYS A 250 3.52 12.62 5.87
CA LYS A 250 4.14 12.27 4.59
C LYS A 250 4.66 10.84 4.53
N GLY A 251 4.46 10.04 5.58
CA GLY A 251 4.92 8.64 5.65
C GLY A 251 6.44 8.50 5.59
N LYS A 252 7.19 9.51 6.08
CA LYS A 252 8.65 9.51 6.09
C LYS A 252 9.20 9.07 7.44
N GLU A 253 10.46 8.64 7.46
CA GLU A 253 11.15 8.34 8.72
C GLU A 253 11.85 9.60 9.27
N LEU A 254 12.05 9.63 10.60
CA LEU A 254 12.80 10.67 11.29
C LEU A 254 14.04 10.07 11.94
N TRP A 255 15.24 10.52 11.58
CA TRP A 255 16.50 9.93 12.07
C TRP A 255 17.33 10.93 12.85
N GLU A 256 18.00 10.42 13.89
CA GLU A 256 19.18 11.05 14.47
C GLU A 256 20.40 10.44 13.79
N THR A 257 21.18 11.28 13.11
CA THR A 257 22.26 10.80 12.22
C THR A 257 23.67 11.13 12.67
N GLU A 258 23.84 11.94 13.73
CA GLU A 258 25.14 12.26 14.29
C GLU A 258 25.04 12.95 15.66
N TYR A 259 25.67 12.33 16.66
CA TYR A 259 26.01 13.02 17.89
C TYR A 259 27.35 12.58 18.47
N GLY A 260 28.22 13.56 18.71
CA GLY A 260 29.52 13.39 19.37
C GLY A 260 29.40 13.52 20.89
N PHE A 261 30.25 12.79 21.62
CA PHE A 261 30.31 12.82 23.07
C PHE A 261 31.60 13.46 23.60
N ASP A 262 32.26 14.33 22.82
CA ASP A 262 33.65 14.80 23.02
C ASP A 262 33.99 15.29 24.44
N GLN A 263 33.01 15.79 25.19
CA GLN A 263 33.16 16.16 26.61
C GLN A 263 33.60 15.01 27.54
N PHE A 264 33.51 13.75 27.09
CA PHE A 264 33.92 12.56 27.82
C PHE A 264 35.22 11.93 27.31
N ALA A 265 36.08 12.70 26.60
CA ALA A 265 37.23 12.13 25.89
C ALA A 265 38.15 11.36 26.85
N GLY A 266 38.52 10.14 26.48
CA GLY A 266 39.36 9.28 27.31
C GLY A 266 38.60 8.41 28.33
N ASP A 267 37.30 8.66 28.56
CA ASP A 267 36.45 7.97 29.55
C ASP A 267 35.74 6.74 28.94
N GLU A 268 36.04 5.56 29.50
CA GLU A 268 35.48 4.27 29.07
C GLU A 268 34.39 3.75 30.03
N SER A 269 34.08 4.49 31.10
CA SER A 269 33.19 4.06 32.19
C SER A 269 31.70 4.11 31.82
N MET A 270 30.83 3.73 32.76
CA MET A 270 29.39 3.92 32.62
C MET A 270 28.94 5.38 32.74
N THR A 271 29.79 6.34 33.08
CA THR A 271 29.41 7.77 33.04
C THR A 271 29.00 8.21 31.63
N PRO A 272 29.87 8.07 30.61
CA PRO A 272 29.49 8.32 29.22
C PRO A 272 28.55 7.22 28.66
N GLY A 273 28.57 6.00 29.22
CA GLY A 273 27.58 4.95 28.94
C GLY A 273 26.13 5.37 29.23
N ILE A 274 25.88 5.92 30.43
CA ILE A 274 24.56 6.44 30.79
C ILE A 274 24.20 7.68 29.96
N ALA A 275 25.17 8.53 29.62
CA ALA A 275 24.91 9.68 28.75
C ALA A 275 24.38 9.27 27.37
N ILE A 276 25.02 8.32 26.68
CA ILE A 276 24.52 7.84 25.38
C ILE A 276 23.19 7.10 25.51
N ALA A 277 22.97 6.34 26.59
CA ALA A 277 21.70 5.68 26.85
C ALA A 277 20.55 6.70 26.97
N LYS A 278 20.75 7.76 27.75
CA LYS A 278 19.77 8.84 27.92
C LYS A 278 19.56 9.64 26.65
N GLN A 279 20.61 9.88 25.87
CA GLN A 279 20.48 10.54 24.58
C GLN A 279 19.63 9.70 23.62
N MET A 280 19.94 8.40 23.45
CA MET A 280 19.12 7.50 22.63
C MET A 280 17.67 7.45 23.11
N HIS A 281 17.44 7.24 24.41
CA HIS A 281 16.10 7.26 25.00
C HIS A 281 15.35 8.56 24.67
N GLY A 282 16.00 9.70 24.89
CA GLY A 282 15.44 11.02 24.63
C GLY A 282 15.00 11.21 23.18
N GLN A 283 15.86 10.84 22.22
CA GLN A 283 15.56 10.97 20.80
C GLN A 283 14.45 10.01 20.36
N ILE A 284 14.41 8.79 20.90
CA ILE A 284 13.39 7.78 20.58
C ILE A 284 12.03 8.13 21.17
N VAL A 285 11.98 8.67 22.40
CA VAL A 285 10.70 8.97 23.08
C VAL A 285 10.16 10.34 22.67
N ASN A 286 11.00 11.39 22.68
CA ASN A 286 10.54 12.75 22.40
C ASN A 286 10.62 13.11 20.92
N GLY A 287 11.65 12.64 20.20
CA GLY A 287 11.88 12.89 18.78
C GLY A 287 11.21 11.91 17.81
N PRO A 288 10.34 11.02 18.29
CA PRO A 288 10.13 9.66 17.75
C PRO A 288 11.09 9.19 16.64
N VAL A 289 12.41 9.20 16.88
CA VAL A 289 13.35 8.79 15.83
C VAL A 289 13.28 7.29 15.57
N SER A 290 13.44 6.92 14.30
CA SER A 290 13.53 5.55 13.79
C SER A 290 14.96 5.01 13.79
N ALA A 291 15.96 5.89 13.81
CA ALA A 291 17.37 5.50 13.91
C ALA A 291 18.19 6.48 14.74
N TYR A 292 19.29 5.98 15.29
CA TYR A 292 20.25 6.77 16.07
C TYR A 292 21.69 6.45 15.66
N HIS A 293 22.53 7.47 15.54
CA HIS A 293 23.94 7.32 15.21
C HIS A 293 24.83 8.05 16.20
N THR A 294 25.81 7.35 16.75
CA THR A 294 26.95 8.07 17.32
C THR A 294 27.79 8.68 16.21
N TRP A 295 28.49 9.78 16.49
CA TRP A 295 29.38 10.37 15.52
C TRP A 295 30.44 9.38 15.06
N TRP A 296 31.43 9.05 15.88
CA TRP A 296 32.48 8.10 15.48
C TRP A 296 32.34 6.74 16.14
N ILE A 297 32.56 5.68 15.35
CA ILE A 297 32.84 4.34 15.88
C ILE A 297 34.30 4.25 16.34
N ILE A 298 35.21 4.80 15.53
CA ILE A 298 36.67 4.78 15.74
C ILE A 298 37.11 6.18 16.18
N PRO A 299 37.92 6.34 17.25
CA PRO A 299 38.47 7.62 17.67
C PRO A 299 39.20 8.34 16.53
N ALA A 300 39.24 9.67 16.58
CA ALA A 300 39.84 10.50 15.52
C ALA A 300 41.37 10.26 15.37
N ASP A 301 42.03 9.85 16.45
CA ASP A 301 43.44 9.45 16.51
C ASP A 301 43.65 7.94 16.27
N GLY A 302 42.62 7.22 15.81
CA GLY A 302 42.66 5.83 15.36
C GLY A 302 42.19 4.81 16.40
N VAL A 303 42.14 3.53 16.00
CA VAL A 303 41.57 2.42 16.80
C VAL A 303 42.20 2.25 18.19
N ASN A 304 43.51 2.54 18.33
CA ASN A 304 44.22 2.49 19.61
C ASN A 304 44.20 3.82 20.38
N GLY A 305 43.61 4.84 19.78
CA GLY A 305 43.55 6.19 20.29
C GLY A 305 42.52 6.39 21.38
N THR A 306 42.41 7.64 21.80
CA THR A 306 41.50 8.10 22.85
C THR A 306 40.86 9.45 22.52
N ALA A 307 41.26 10.06 21.39
CA ALA A 307 40.79 11.35 20.95
C ALA A 307 39.39 11.19 20.35
N SER A 308 38.46 11.95 20.90
CA SER A 308 37.05 11.86 20.57
C SER A 308 36.45 10.49 20.91
N ASN A 309 35.17 10.54 21.23
CA ASN A 309 34.51 9.49 21.96
C ASN A 309 33.92 8.45 21.01
N GLY A 310 34.79 7.60 20.46
CA GLY A 310 34.40 6.42 19.68
C GLY A 310 33.62 5.38 20.50
N LEU A 311 33.12 4.33 19.84
CA LEU A 311 32.63 3.11 20.52
C LEU A 311 33.76 2.13 20.84
N VAL A 312 34.93 2.37 20.23
CA VAL A 312 36.18 1.66 20.47
C VAL A 312 37.18 2.67 21.00
N MET A 313 38.01 2.27 21.96
CA MET A 313 39.19 3.02 22.39
C MET A 313 40.27 2.02 22.79
N ARG A 314 41.54 2.43 22.70
CA ARG A 314 42.67 1.58 23.14
C ARG A 314 42.59 0.14 22.61
N GLY A 315 42.11 -0.02 21.38
CA GLY A 315 42.03 -1.30 20.67
C GLY A 315 40.88 -2.23 21.08
N HIS A 316 39.89 -1.79 21.85
CA HIS A 316 38.76 -2.62 22.29
C HIS A 316 37.44 -1.84 22.38
N VAL A 317 36.30 -2.55 22.38
CA VAL A 317 34.97 -1.95 22.56
C VAL A 317 34.79 -1.50 24.01
N ILE A 318 34.35 -0.25 24.21
CA ILE A 318 34.15 0.37 25.53
C ILE A 318 32.67 0.33 25.95
N GLN A 319 32.35 0.78 27.17
CA GLN A 319 30.99 0.69 27.71
C GLN A 319 29.92 1.33 26.84
N ARG A 320 30.23 2.44 26.15
CA ARG A 320 29.29 3.06 25.20
C ARG A 320 28.93 2.14 24.02
N GLY A 321 29.88 1.33 23.54
CA GLY A 321 29.61 0.33 22.51
C GLY A 321 28.62 -0.73 22.98
N TYR A 322 28.82 -1.28 24.18
CA TYR A 322 27.90 -2.27 24.76
C TYR A 322 26.53 -1.67 25.12
N VAL A 323 26.48 -0.42 25.56
CA VAL A 323 25.22 0.32 25.75
C VAL A 323 24.47 0.49 24.43
N MET A 324 25.15 0.80 23.32
CA MET A 324 24.50 0.76 22.00
C MET A 324 24.04 -0.66 21.65
N GLY A 325 24.79 -1.68 22.08
CA GLY A 325 24.43 -3.09 21.97
C GLY A 325 23.14 -3.47 22.69
N ASN A 326 22.85 -2.88 23.85
CA ASN A 326 21.57 -3.07 24.56
C ASN A 326 20.36 -2.69 23.71
N TYR A 327 20.51 -1.77 22.76
CA TYR A 327 19.48 -1.44 21.79
C TYR A 327 19.66 -2.29 20.52
N SER A 328 20.78 -2.12 19.83
CA SER A 328 20.99 -2.62 18.46
C SER A 328 20.93 -4.14 18.30
N ARG A 329 21.33 -4.91 19.32
CA ARG A 329 21.26 -6.38 19.27
C ARG A 329 19.83 -6.90 19.27
N PHE A 330 18.91 -6.20 19.95
CA PHE A 330 17.56 -6.71 20.23
C PHE A 330 16.47 -5.92 19.52
N VAL A 331 16.67 -4.61 19.34
CA VAL A 331 15.80 -3.72 18.55
C VAL A 331 16.26 -3.76 17.10
N ARG A 332 16.01 -4.89 16.43
CA ARG A 332 16.41 -5.13 15.03
C ARG A 332 15.63 -4.24 14.05
N PRO A 333 16.19 -3.93 12.87
CA PRO A 333 15.44 -3.23 11.82
C PRO A 333 14.10 -3.93 11.55
N GLY A 334 13.01 -3.17 11.56
CA GLY A 334 11.64 -3.70 11.45
C GLY A 334 10.91 -3.90 12.77
N SER A 335 11.58 -3.79 13.92
CA SER A 335 10.90 -3.61 15.20
C SER A 335 10.07 -2.32 15.18
N TYR A 336 8.97 -2.29 15.92
CA TYR A 336 8.22 -1.08 16.21
C TYR A 336 8.40 -0.71 17.68
N ARG A 337 8.60 0.58 17.98
CA ARG A 337 8.48 1.06 19.35
C ARG A 337 7.01 0.91 19.77
N VAL A 338 6.77 0.48 20.99
CA VAL A 338 5.44 0.50 21.61
C VAL A 338 5.44 1.47 22.79
N SER A 339 4.28 1.98 23.16
CA SER A 339 4.15 2.88 24.30
C SER A 339 4.55 2.17 25.60
N ALA A 340 5.27 2.89 26.46
CA ALA A 340 5.64 2.43 27.79
C ALA A 340 5.77 3.63 28.74
N THR A 341 5.58 3.42 30.04
CA THR A 341 5.94 4.42 31.06
C THR A 341 7.43 4.75 30.93
N ASP A 342 7.75 5.94 30.45
CA ASP A 342 9.10 6.36 30.06
C ASP A 342 10.01 6.62 31.27
N ASN A 343 9.49 7.22 32.34
CA ASN A 343 10.20 7.46 33.59
C ASN A 343 9.40 6.94 34.80
N PRO A 344 9.30 5.61 34.99
CA PRO A 344 8.44 5.00 36.03
C PRO A 344 8.90 5.34 37.45
N SER A 345 10.18 5.64 37.63
CA SER A 345 10.72 6.15 38.89
C SER A 345 11.92 7.06 38.63
N SER A 346 12.26 7.89 39.61
CA SER A 346 13.38 8.84 39.49
C SER A 346 14.68 8.14 39.10
N GLY A 347 15.26 8.58 37.99
CA GLY A 347 16.48 8.02 37.42
C GLY A 347 16.35 6.67 36.71
N ILE A 348 15.12 6.17 36.50
CA ILE A 348 14.84 5.00 35.67
C ILE A 348 14.20 5.44 34.37
N TYR A 349 14.74 5.02 33.22
CA TYR A 349 14.20 5.36 31.91
C TYR A 349 13.91 4.09 31.11
N VAL A 350 12.77 3.99 30.43
CA VAL A 350 12.33 2.75 29.79
C VAL A 350 11.80 3.00 28.38
N THR A 351 12.22 2.15 27.44
CA THR A 351 11.59 2.02 26.12
C THR A 351 11.23 0.56 25.86
N ALA A 352 10.18 0.30 25.07
CA ALA A 352 9.76 -1.04 24.72
C ALA A 352 9.49 -1.16 23.21
N TYR A 353 9.69 -2.37 22.68
CA TYR A 353 9.65 -2.67 21.26
C TYR A 353 9.02 -4.03 20.98
N ARG A 354 8.26 -4.08 19.90
CA ARG A 354 7.60 -5.25 19.34
C ARG A 354 8.26 -5.61 18.02
N ASN A 355 8.53 -6.89 17.79
CA ASN A 355 8.96 -7.39 16.48
C ASN A 355 8.24 -8.69 16.16
N ASP A 356 7.17 -8.60 15.36
CA ASP A 356 6.36 -9.75 14.98
C ASP A 356 7.14 -10.74 14.13
N SER A 357 8.04 -10.27 13.25
CA SER A 357 8.87 -11.17 12.42
C SER A 357 9.84 -12.04 13.21
N LEU A 358 10.18 -11.61 14.44
CA LEU A 358 11.03 -12.35 15.37
C LEU A 358 10.22 -12.99 16.51
N GLY A 359 8.92 -12.73 16.61
CA GLY A 359 8.12 -13.06 17.79
C GLY A 359 8.75 -12.51 19.07
N GLN A 360 9.25 -11.28 19.06
CA GLN A 360 10.12 -10.77 20.12
C GLN A 360 9.62 -9.46 20.74
N LEU A 361 9.45 -9.47 22.06
CA LEU A 361 9.32 -8.29 22.91
C LEU A 361 10.71 -7.88 23.41
N THR A 362 11.04 -6.61 23.33
CA THR A 362 12.27 -6.05 23.90
C THR A 362 11.94 -4.85 24.77
N ILE A 363 12.41 -4.84 26.02
CA ILE A 363 12.31 -3.68 26.91
C ILE A 363 13.73 -3.26 27.27
N VAL A 364 14.09 -2.00 27.03
CA VAL A 364 15.39 -1.45 27.42
C VAL A 364 15.18 -0.48 28.58
N ALA A 365 15.80 -0.78 29.73
CA ALA A 365 15.70 -0.01 30.95
C ALA A 365 17.07 0.54 31.37
N ILE A 366 17.12 1.83 31.68
CA ILE A 366 18.31 2.55 32.12
C ILE A 366 18.15 2.85 33.61
N ASN A 367 19.16 2.54 34.42
CA ASN A 367 19.27 3.04 35.79
C ASN A 367 20.45 4.02 35.90
N GLU A 368 20.15 5.31 35.97
CA GLU A 368 21.18 6.34 36.15
C GLU A 368 21.61 6.51 37.61
N ASN A 369 20.93 5.87 38.56
CA ASN A 369 21.22 6.02 39.97
C ASN A 369 22.57 5.38 40.34
N THR A 370 23.19 5.88 41.40
CA THR A 370 24.39 5.28 42.01
C THR A 370 24.07 4.06 42.89
N THR A 371 22.79 3.70 43.01
CA THR A 371 22.32 2.53 43.74
C THR A 371 21.42 1.68 42.85
N ALA A 372 21.35 0.38 43.18
CA ALA A 372 20.44 -0.52 42.51
C ALA A 372 18.98 -0.14 42.79
N LYS A 373 18.09 -0.39 41.83
CA LYS A 373 16.67 -0.05 41.91
C LYS A 373 15.82 -1.22 41.45
N GLU A 374 14.92 -1.66 42.31
CA GLU A 374 13.88 -2.61 41.92
C GLU A 374 12.86 -1.89 41.03
N GLN A 375 12.52 -2.50 39.90
CA GLN A 375 11.54 -2.01 38.94
C GLN A 375 10.59 -3.15 38.55
N LYS A 376 9.29 -2.89 38.68
CA LYS A 376 8.24 -3.77 38.19
C LYS A 376 7.81 -3.35 36.79
N PHE A 377 7.66 -4.33 35.90
CA PHE A 377 7.20 -4.18 34.53
C PHE A 377 5.87 -4.92 34.36
N ILE A 378 4.84 -4.21 33.94
CA ILE A 378 3.52 -4.74 33.60
C ILE A 378 3.44 -4.79 32.07
N LEU A 379 3.05 -5.94 31.54
CA LEU A 379 2.90 -6.19 30.10
C LEU A 379 1.40 -6.18 29.78
N ASP A 380 0.91 -5.04 29.29
CA ASP A 380 -0.48 -4.88 28.88
C ASP A 380 -0.61 -5.23 27.39
N GLY A 381 -1.64 -6.02 27.05
CA GLY A 381 -1.85 -6.52 25.69
C GLY A 381 -0.95 -7.70 25.26
N ILE A 382 -0.05 -8.20 26.12
CA ILE A 382 0.78 -9.38 25.82
C ILE A 382 1.09 -10.21 27.08
N SER A 383 1.31 -11.50 26.90
CA SER A 383 1.94 -12.37 27.90
C SER A 383 3.14 -13.08 27.26
N VAL A 384 4.29 -13.05 27.93
CA VAL A 384 5.48 -13.82 27.54
C VAL A 384 5.83 -14.80 28.65
N PRO A 385 6.16 -16.08 28.36
CA PRO A 385 6.43 -17.05 29.43
C PRO A 385 7.57 -16.61 30.36
N ALA A 386 8.61 -16.02 29.76
CA ALA A 386 9.79 -15.55 30.47
C ALA A 386 10.53 -14.47 29.66
N VAL A 387 11.40 -13.73 30.35
CA VAL A 387 12.30 -12.74 29.75
C VAL A 387 13.75 -13.03 30.14
N THR A 388 14.68 -12.80 29.20
CA THR A 388 16.13 -12.88 29.45
C THR A 388 16.68 -11.47 29.59
N PRO A 389 17.20 -11.07 30.78
CA PRO A 389 17.87 -9.79 30.95
C PRO A 389 19.29 -9.82 30.35
N TRP A 390 19.68 -8.75 29.67
CA TRP A 390 21.03 -8.52 29.13
C TRP A 390 21.58 -7.24 29.72
N GLU A 391 22.61 -7.36 30.54
CA GLU A 391 23.11 -6.25 31.36
C GLU A 391 24.38 -5.65 30.75
N THR A 392 24.43 -4.32 30.76
CA THR A 392 25.66 -3.55 30.69
C THR A 392 25.76 -2.65 31.93
N SER A 393 26.87 -2.75 32.64
CA SER A 393 27.21 -1.97 33.84
C SER A 393 28.73 -1.83 33.91
N GLU A 394 29.29 -1.19 34.94
CA GLU A 394 30.72 -0.84 35.00
C GLU A 394 31.67 -2.00 34.66
N GLU A 395 31.35 -3.21 35.14
CA GLU A 395 32.16 -4.42 34.95
C GLU A 395 31.51 -5.46 34.02
N VAL A 396 30.32 -5.17 33.49
CA VAL A 396 29.51 -6.13 32.74
C VAL A 396 29.24 -5.59 31.35
N LYS A 397 29.52 -6.41 30.34
CA LYS A 397 29.53 -6.00 28.93
C LYS A 397 28.48 -6.81 28.17
N LEU A 398 27.29 -6.24 27.97
CA LEU A 398 26.15 -6.84 27.24
C LEU A 398 25.98 -8.35 27.51
N THR A 399 25.92 -8.73 28.79
CA THR A 399 25.95 -10.14 29.20
C THR A 399 24.57 -10.61 29.64
N ALA A 400 24.16 -11.77 29.12
CA ALA A 400 22.90 -12.41 29.53
C ALA A 400 22.93 -12.80 31.02
N ARG A 401 21.81 -12.58 31.70
CA ARG A 401 21.54 -13.03 33.06
C ARG A 401 20.55 -14.19 33.05
N ASN A 402 20.37 -14.80 34.22
CA ASN A 402 19.39 -15.86 34.39
C ASN A 402 18.01 -15.37 33.97
N GLN A 403 17.33 -16.20 33.18
CA GLN A 403 15.98 -15.94 32.71
C GLN A 403 15.01 -15.78 33.89
N VAL A 404 14.05 -14.88 33.74
CA VAL A 404 13.03 -14.55 34.76
C VAL A 404 11.66 -14.94 34.22
N THR A 405 10.90 -15.72 34.98
CA THR A 405 9.49 -16.01 34.67
C THR A 405 8.68 -14.71 34.67
N ALA A 406 7.83 -14.51 33.66
CA ALA A 406 7.04 -13.29 33.52
C ALA A 406 5.54 -13.56 33.52
N GLY A 407 4.97 -14.01 32.40
CA GLY A 407 3.53 -13.92 32.14
C GLY A 407 3.17 -12.50 31.71
N SER A 408 2.22 -11.86 32.40
CA SER A 408 1.79 -10.48 32.13
C SER A 408 2.54 -9.43 32.97
N SER A 409 3.49 -9.82 33.82
CA SER A 409 4.34 -8.88 34.56
C SER A 409 5.58 -9.56 35.13
N PHE A 410 6.65 -8.81 35.36
CA PHE A 410 7.82 -9.29 36.10
C PHE A 410 8.48 -8.16 36.88
N THR A 411 9.28 -8.49 37.87
CA THR A 411 10.06 -7.52 38.67
C THR A 411 11.54 -7.86 38.56
N TRP A 412 12.38 -6.83 38.46
CA TRP A 412 13.83 -7.00 38.41
C TRP A 412 14.58 -5.86 39.08
N THR A 413 15.75 -6.16 39.65
CA THR A 413 16.61 -5.16 40.32
C THR A 413 17.69 -4.66 39.37
N LEU A 414 17.48 -3.46 38.82
CA LEU A 414 18.43 -2.75 37.97
C LEU A 414 19.68 -2.36 38.74
N PRO A 415 20.89 -2.84 38.40
CA PRO A 415 22.14 -2.43 39.06
C PRO A 415 22.37 -0.92 38.97
N ALA A 416 23.19 -0.38 39.87
CA ALA A 416 23.62 1.02 39.78
C ALA A 416 24.32 1.30 38.45
N LYS A 417 24.08 2.47 37.86
CA LYS A 417 24.70 2.91 36.60
C LYS A 417 24.70 1.83 35.52
N SER A 418 23.52 1.33 35.17
CA SER A 418 23.36 0.21 34.24
C SER A 418 22.34 0.48 33.14
N VAL A 419 22.45 -0.30 32.06
CA VAL A 419 21.44 -0.46 31.02
C VAL A 419 21.14 -1.94 30.89
N VAL A 420 19.87 -2.32 30.94
CA VAL A 420 19.43 -3.71 30.85
C VAL A 420 18.35 -3.86 29.80
N SER A 421 18.55 -4.83 28.91
CA SER A 421 17.58 -5.21 27.88
C SER A 421 16.91 -6.52 28.25
N PHE A 422 15.60 -6.51 28.43
CA PHE A 422 14.80 -7.70 28.67
C PHE A 422 14.23 -8.19 27.35
N VAL A 423 14.56 -9.42 26.97
CA VAL A 423 14.12 -10.04 25.72
C VAL A 423 13.15 -11.18 26.05
N GLY A 424 11.90 -11.04 25.62
CA GLY A 424 10.87 -12.07 25.74
C GLY A 424 10.43 -12.55 24.37
N LEU A 425 10.22 -13.86 24.22
CA LEU A 425 9.67 -14.43 22.99
C LEU A 425 8.17 -14.67 23.18
N TYR A 426 7.39 -14.35 22.14
CA TYR A 426 5.97 -14.63 22.02
C TYR A 426 5.68 -15.27 20.66
N ASN A 427 4.59 -16.03 20.57
CA ASN A 427 4.07 -16.42 19.27
C ASN A 427 3.32 -15.21 18.67
N PRO A 428 3.79 -14.61 17.56
CA PRO A 428 3.07 -13.51 16.93
C PRO A 428 1.72 -13.94 16.36
N GLY A 429 1.58 -15.25 16.08
CA GLY A 429 0.49 -15.87 15.36
C GLY A 429 0.23 -15.25 13.98
N LEU A 430 -0.80 -15.74 13.31
CA LEU A 430 -1.18 -15.42 11.93
C LEU A 430 -2.48 -14.61 11.91
N ARG A 431 -2.58 -13.65 10.99
CA ARG A 431 -3.73 -12.77 10.86
C ARG A 431 -4.55 -13.13 9.63
N LEU A 432 -5.87 -13.12 9.78
CA LEU A 432 -6.81 -13.20 8.67
C LEU A 432 -7.52 -11.85 8.50
N SER A 433 -7.27 -11.21 7.36
CA SER A 433 -7.99 -10.02 6.91
C SER A 433 -9.04 -10.41 5.87
N ILE A 434 -10.23 -9.83 6.00
CA ILE A 434 -11.35 -10.11 5.10
C ILE A 434 -11.91 -8.78 4.59
N GLU A 435 -11.98 -8.65 3.27
CA GLU A 435 -12.66 -7.56 2.58
C GLU A 435 -13.96 -8.09 1.95
N THR A 436 -15.00 -7.28 1.91
CA THR A 436 -16.26 -7.60 1.21
C THR A 436 -16.51 -6.62 0.08
N ILE A 437 -16.70 -7.12 -1.14
CA ILE A 437 -17.15 -6.32 -2.28
C ILE A 437 -18.63 -6.59 -2.50
N GLY A 438 -19.44 -5.54 -2.68
CA GLY A 438 -20.90 -5.65 -2.75
C GLY A 438 -21.56 -5.72 -1.36
N ARG A 439 -22.81 -6.20 -1.30
CA ARG A 439 -23.57 -6.23 -0.04
C ARG A 439 -23.73 -7.65 0.51
N GLY A 440 -22.93 -7.94 1.50
CA GLY A 440 -23.00 -9.15 2.30
C GLY A 440 -22.09 -9.04 3.52
N THR A 441 -22.11 -10.04 4.37
CA THR A 441 -21.20 -10.17 5.51
C THR A 441 -20.46 -11.49 5.44
N VAL A 442 -19.31 -11.57 6.10
CA VAL A 442 -18.57 -12.83 6.26
C VAL A 442 -18.50 -13.16 7.73
N ILE A 443 -18.98 -14.33 8.10
CA ILE A 443 -18.81 -14.90 9.44
C ILE A 443 -17.54 -15.76 9.43
N ARG A 444 -16.71 -15.62 10.45
CA ARG A 444 -15.51 -16.44 10.70
C ARG A 444 -15.71 -17.30 11.95
N ASP A 445 -15.34 -18.56 11.87
CA ASP A 445 -15.40 -19.51 12.99
C ASP A 445 -14.13 -20.38 13.04
N PRO A 446 -13.28 -20.24 14.06
CA PRO A 446 -13.43 -19.35 15.21
C PRO A 446 -13.17 -17.87 14.86
N ASP A 447 -13.86 -16.96 15.55
CA ASP A 447 -13.66 -15.50 15.45
C ASP A 447 -12.49 -15.06 16.33
N LEU A 448 -11.27 -15.25 15.81
CA LEU A 448 -10.03 -14.86 16.48
C LEU A 448 -9.36 -13.68 15.77
N ALA A 449 -8.66 -12.85 16.55
CA ALA A 449 -7.79 -11.81 16.03
C ALA A 449 -6.47 -12.37 15.47
N ILE A 450 -6.02 -13.49 16.04
CA ILE A 450 -4.74 -14.15 15.74
C ILE A 450 -4.98 -15.66 15.77
N PHE A 451 -4.38 -16.37 14.82
CA PHE A 451 -4.44 -17.81 14.66
C PHE A 451 -3.06 -18.42 14.88
N ASP A 452 -3.00 -19.63 15.45
CA ASP A 452 -1.74 -20.38 15.44
C ASP A 452 -1.46 -20.96 14.04
N GLU A 453 -0.20 -21.22 13.71
CA GLU A 453 0.17 -21.89 12.47
C GLU A 453 -0.46 -23.29 12.40
N GLY A 454 -1.10 -23.60 11.27
CA GLY A 454 -1.88 -24.82 11.05
C GLY A 454 -3.30 -24.78 11.62
N GLN A 455 -3.70 -23.74 12.36
CA GLN A 455 -5.06 -23.61 12.85
C GLN A 455 -6.03 -23.35 11.68
N THR A 456 -7.20 -23.98 11.72
CA THR A 456 -8.21 -23.79 10.68
C THR A 456 -9.26 -22.76 11.08
N VAL A 457 -9.75 -21.99 10.10
CA VAL A 457 -10.86 -21.05 10.23
C VAL A 457 -11.86 -21.27 9.09
N THR A 458 -13.15 -21.32 9.43
CA THR A 458 -14.23 -21.46 8.45
C THR A 458 -14.86 -20.10 8.17
N LEU A 459 -14.93 -19.73 6.90
CA LEU A 459 -15.57 -18.51 6.41
C LEU A 459 -16.92 -18.84 5.79
N THR A 460 -17.95 -18.11 6.21
CA THR A 460 -19.30 -18.22 5.67
C THR A 460 -19.75 -16.86 5.15
N ALA A 461 -19.93 -16.76 3.83
CA ALA A 461 -20.49 -15.57 3.20
C ALA A 461 -22.01 -15.55 3.33
N GLN A 462 -22.57 -14.41 3.74
CA GLN A 462 -24.01 -14.17 3.90
C GLN A 462 -24.43 -12.97 3.05
N PRO A 463 -25.04 -13.20 1.88
CA PRO A 463 -25.54 -12.12 1.03
C PRO A 463 -26.68 -11.36 1.69
N GLN A 464 -26.77 -10.05 1.46
CA GLN A 464 -27.97 -9.27 1.77
C GLN A 464 -29.09 -9.56 0.73
N PRO A 465 -30.36 -9.26 1.03
CA PRO A 465 -31.44 -9.37 0.04
C PRO A 465 -31.11 -8.63 -1.28
N GLY A 466 -31.32 -9.29 -2.42
CA GLY A 466 -30.97 -8.77 -3.75
C GLY A 466 -29.52 -8.97 -4.18
N TYR A 467 -28.70 -9.59 -3.32
CA TYR A 467 -27.32 -9.97 -3.64
C TYR A 467 -27.15 -11.48 -3.53
N VAL A 468 -26.19 -12.00 -4.30
CA VAL A 468 -25.74 -13.38 -4.23
C VAL A 468 -24.24 -13.40 -3.93
N PHE A 469 -23.79 -14.40 -3.18
CA PHE A 469 -22.36 -14.62 -3.01
C PHE A 469 -21.82 -15.22 -4.31
N SER A 470 -20.83 -14.55 -4.89
CA SER A 470 -20.24 -14.95 -6.17
C SER A 470 -18.99 -15.78 -5.96
N SER A 471 -18.01 -15.28 -5.21
CA SER A 471 -16.73 -15.97 -5.02
C SER A 471 -15.90 -15.42 -3.87
N TRP A 472 -15.02 -16.27 -3.35
CA TRP A 472 -13.85 -15.87 -2.59
C TRP A 472 -12.68 -15.61 -3.53
N ASN A 473 -11.78 -14.70 -3.15
CA ASN A 473 -10.52 -14.43 -3.83
C ASN A 473 -9.43 -14.08 -2.82
N GLY A 474 -8.15 -14.28 -3.16
CA GLY A 474 -7.01 -13.87 -2.34
C GLY A 474 -6.34 -15.00 -1.55
N SER A 475 -5.06 -14.84 -1.21
CA SER A 475 -4.24 -15.83 -0.48
C SER A 475 -4.41 -17.29 -0.91
N GLY A 476 -4.41 -17.53 -2.22
CA GLY A 476 -4.55 -18.87 -2.83
C GLY A 476 -5.98 -19.42 -2.84
N LEU A 477 -6.95 -18.73 -2.24
CA LEU A 477 -8.36 -19.08 -2.27
C LEU A 477 -9.03 -18.51 -3.52
N SER A 478 -9.82 -19.33 -4.21
CA SER A 478 -10.66 -18.90 -5.33
C SER A 478 -11.91 -19.77 -5.45
N GLY A 479 -13.00 -19.22 -5.99
CA GLY A 479 -14.22 -19.95 -6.29
C GLY A 479 -15.38 -19.68 -5.34
N ALA A 480 -16.50 -20.39 -5.55
CA ALA A 480 -17.79 -20.07 -4.95
C ALA A 480 -18.21 -21.01 -3.79
N GLU A 481 -17.32 -21.90 -3.33
CA GLU A 481 -17.62 -22.81 -2.22
C GLU A 481 -17.93 -22.00 -0.95
N ASN A 482 -19.12 -22.18 -0.37
CA ASN A 482 -19.55 -21.44 0.80
C ASN A 482 -20.44 -22.33 1.67
N PRO A 483 -20.07 -22.60 2.94
CA PRO A 483 -18.87 -22.11 3.64
C PRO A 483 -17.57 -22.73 3.11
N VAL A 484 -16.43 -22.07 3.38
CA VAL A 484 -15.08 -22.57 3.04
C VAL A 484 -14.18 -22.60 4.27
N THR A 485 -13.33 -23.62 4.39
CA THR A 485 -12.36 -23.74 5.48
C THR A 485 -10.95 -23.44 4.99
N LEU A 486 -10.24 -22.59 5.73
CA LEU A 486 -8.87 -22.18 5.48
C LEU A 486 -7.96 -22.70 6.59
N THR A 487 -6.80 -23.23 6.22
CA THR A 487 -5.70 -23.45 7.15
C THR A 487 -4.86 -22.19 7.20
N MET A 488 -4.61 -21.66 8.39
CA MET A 488 -3.73 -20.51 8.61
C MET A 488 -2.28 -20.99 8.64
N ASP A 489 -1.58 -20.87 7.53
CA ASP A 489 -0.15 -21.18 7.35
C ASP A 489 0.70 -19.93 7.06
N GLU A 490 0.05 -18.81 6.80
CA GLU A 490 0.60 -17.47 6.64
C GLU A 490 -0.47 -16.43 7.01
N ASP A 491 -0.10 -15.15 7.06
CA ASP A 491 -1.09 -14.08 7.08
C ASP A 491 -1.94 -14.15 5.80
N LYS A 492 -3.27 -14.18 5.94
CA LYS A 492 -4.19 -14.31 4.80
C LYS A 492 -5.02 -13.04 4.60
N ALA A 493 -5.20 -12.66 3.33
CA ALA A 493 -6.06 -11.59 2.88
C ALA A 493 -7.07 -12.15 1.88
N ILE A 494 -8.34 -12.19 2.29
CA ILE A 494 -9.45 -12.79 1.54
C ILE A 494 -10.46 -11.72 1.16
N THR A 495 -10.90 -11.71 -0.08
CA THR A 495 -12.00 -10.87 -0.56
C THR A 495 -13.23 -11.75 -0.83
N ALA A 496 -14.36 -11.43 -0.21
CA ALA A 496 -15.66 -12.02 -0.49
C ALA A 496 -16.43 -11.12 -1.47
N LEU A 497 -16.74 -11.64 -2.65
CA LEU A 497 -17.47 -10.92 -3.68
C LEU A 497 -18.96 -11.27 -3.62
N PHE A 498 -19.79 -10.26 -3.37
CA PHE A 498 -21.24 -10.31 -3.45
C PHE A 498 -21.70 -9.51 -4.67
N THR A 499 -22.44 -10.13 -5.57
CA THR A 499 -22.90 -9.48 -6.81
C THR A 499 -24.40 -9.24 -6.73
N ARG A 500 -24.87 -8.13 -7.34
CA ARG A 500 -26.30 -7.92 -7.53
C ARG A 500 -26.84 -8.99 -8.48
N GLY A 501 -27.93 -9.62 -8.08
CA GLY A 501 -28.55 -10.67 -8.87
C GLY A 501 -29.81 -11.17 -8.21
N THR A 502 -30.90 -11.22 -8.96
CA THR A 502 -32.10 -11.96 -8.57
C THR A 502 -31.87 -13.46 -8.79
N ALA A 503 -32.67 -14.31 -8.14
CA ALA A 503 -32.53 -15.77 -8.26
C ALA A 503 -32.66 -16.30 -9.71
N ASP A 504 -33.27 -15.53 -10.62
CA ASP A 504 -33.41 -15.82 -12.04
C ASP A 504 -32.26 -15.28 -12.92
N GLY A 505 -31.20 -14.72 -12.30
CA GLY A 505 -29.99 -14.27 -13.00
C GLY A 505 -30.10 -12.91 -13.66
N ASN A 506 -31.10 -12.09 -13.30
CA ASN A 506 -31.16 -10.69 -13.72
C ASN A 506 -30.24 -9.84 -12.82
N LEU A 507 -29.35 -9.07 -13.43
CA LEU A 507 -28.43 -8.17 -12.73
C LEU A 507 -29.09 -6.83 -12.38
N VAL A 508 -30.27 -6.56 -12.94
CA VAL A 508 -31.12 -5.42 -12.61
C VAL A 508 -32.10 -5.81 -11.51
N LEU A 509 -32.21 -4.99 -10.49
CA LEU A 509 -33.19 -5.10 -9.41
C LEU A 509 -34.46 -4.30 -9.75
N ASN A 510 -35.62 -4.81 -9.34
CA ASN A 510 -36.93 -4.15 -9.53
C ASN A 510 -37.14 -3.65 -10.98
N GLY A 511 -36.76 -4.47 -11.96
CA GLY A 511 -36.90 -4.11 -13.38
C GLY A 511 -38.34 -4.20 -13.90
N ASP A 512 -39.22 -4.88 -13.17
CA ASP A 512 -40.66 -4.99 -13.39
C ASP A 512 -41.46 -3.94 -12.59
N PHE A 513 -40.78 -3.08 -11.83
CA PHE A 513 -41.38 -1.99 -11.03
C PHE A 513 -42.56 -2.41 -10.12
N ASN A 514 -42.58 -3.67 -9.66
CA ASN A 514 -43.59 -4.18 -8.73
C ASN A 514 -43.43 -3.60 -7.30
N SER A 515 -42.26 -3.01 -7.01
CA SER A 515 -41.87 -2.44 -5.72
C SER A 515 -41.62 -0.93 -5.84
N ASP A 516 -42.55 -0.22 -6.47
CA ASP A 516 -42.44 1.19 -6.83
C ASP A 516 -41.13 1.47 -7.60
N SER A 517 -40.47 2.60 -7.34
CA SER A 517 -39.22 3.02 -7.98
C SER A 517 -37.95 2.59 -7.24
N ALA A 518 -38.04 1.66 -6.29
CA ALA A 518 -36.90 1.19 -5.52
C ALA A 518 -35.75 0.74 -6.45
N GLU A 519 -34.50 1.05 -6.09
CA GLU A 519 -33.27 0.80 -6.86
C GLU A 519 -33.06 1.66 -8.12
N TRP A 520 -34.07 2.38 -8.59
CA TRP A 520 -33.98 3.26 -9.75
C TRP A 520 -33.90 4.74 -9.36
N ARG A 521 -33.07 5.49 -10.09
CA ARG A 521 -32.90 6.93 -9.87
C ARG A 521 -33.22 7.70 -11.15
N LEU A 522 -34.15 8.66 -11.06
CA LEU A 522 -34.35 9.67 -12.10
C LEU A 522 -33.41 10.85 -11.82
N ASN A 523 -32.47 11.08 -12.72
CA ASN A 523 -31.60 12.24 -12.73
C ASN A 523 -32.14 13.30 -13.67
N VAL A 524 -32.15 14.56 -13.22
CA VAL A 524 -32.51 15.74 -14.00
C VAL A 524 -31.42 16.80 -13.77
N TRP A 525 -30.63 17.09 -14.80
CA TRP A 525 -29.56 18.08 -14.79
C TRP A 525 -29.96 19.38 -15.49
N ASP A 526 -30.62 19.25 -16.64
CA ASP A 526 -31.21 20.34 -17.42
C ASP A 526 -32.58 19.89 -17.94
N GLY A 527 -33.52 20.84 -18.03
CA GLY A 527 -34.95 20.55 -18.22
C GLY A 527 -35.68 20.21 -16.90
N ALA A 528 -36.89 19.65 -17.04
CA ALA A 528 -37.77 19.31 -15.92
C ALA A 528 -38.54 18.04 -16.24
N ALA A 529 -38.49 17.07 -15.33
CA ALA A 529 -39.26 15.82 -15.44
C ALA A 529 -39.61 15.24 -14.07
N THR A 530 -40.68 14.45 -14.04
CA THR A 530 -41.10 13.66 -12.87
C THR A 530 -41.19 12.19 -13.22
N GLY A 531 -40.79 11.33 -12.28
CA GLY A 531 -40.84 9.88 -12.42
C GLY A 531 -41.84 9.29 -11.44
N THR A 532 -42.77 8.48 -11.94
CA THR A 532 -43.80 7.82 -11.13
C THR A 532 -44.02 6.41 -11.61
N VAL A 533 -44.19 5.45 -10.71
CA VAL A 533 -44.64 4.10 -11.07
C VAL A 533 -46.16 4.08 -11.11
N VAL A 534 -46.73 3.69 -12.25
CA VAL A 534 -48.18 3.59 -12.47
C VAL A 534 -48.46 2.23 -13.11
N ASN A 535 -49.31 1.42 -12.46
CA ASN A 535 -49.60 0.05 -12.90
C ASN A 535 -48.35 -0.82 -13.07
N GLU A 536 -47.40 -0.74 -12.13
CA GLU A 536 -46.14 -1.49 -12.19
C GLU A 536 -45.26 -1.13 -13.40
N GLU A 537 -45.42 0.08 -13.97
CA GLU A 537 -44.58 0.59 -15.05
C GLU A 537 -43.98 1.95 -14.65
N TYR A 538 -42.71 2.19 -14.97
CA TYR A 538 -42.07 3.47 -14.66
C TYR A 538 -42.38 4.50 -15.74
N ARG A 539 -43.16 5.52 -15.39
CA ARG A 539 -43.52 6.63 -16.29
C ARG A 539 -42.71 7.88 -15.96
N ILE A 540 -42.03 8.42 -16.97
CA ILE A 540 -41.30 9.68 -16.94
C ILE A 540 -42.12 10.74 -17.67
N ALA A 541 -42.69 11.69 -16.94
CA ALA A 541 -43.34 12.87 -17.51
C ALA A 541 -42.31 13.99 -17.68
N ILE A 542 -42.19 14.54 -18.89
CA ILE A 542 -41.19 15.57 -19.22
C ILE A 542 -41.94 16.89 -19.43
N GLU A 543 -41.63 17.87 -18.60
CA GLU A 543 -42.25 19.21 -18.63
C GLU A 543 -41.43 20.18 -19.47
N SER A 544 -40.10 20.06 -19.42
CA SER A 544 -39.20 20.74 -20.32
C SER A 544 -38.00 19.86 -20.66
N THR A 545 -37.56 19.94 -21.91
CA THR A 545 -36.43 19.17 -22.42
C THR A 545 -35.10 19.79 -21.98
N GLY A 546 -34.07 18.96 -21.81
CA GLY A 546 -32.68 19.40 -21.74
C GLY A 546 -32.08 19.63 -23.14
N THR A 547 -30.80 19.98 -23.17
CA THR A 547 -30.02 20.21 -24.40
C THR A 547 -29.21 18.99 -24.86
N ASN A 548 -28.97 18.03 -23.97
CA ASN A 548 -28.27 16.77 -24.21
C ASN A 548 -29.16 15.57 -23.89
N PRO A 549 -28.99 14.41 -24.55
CA PRO A 549 -29.76 13.19 -24.27
C PRO A 549 -29.78 12.80 -22.78
N HIS A 550 -28.64 12.97 -22.11
CA HIS A 550 -28.40 12.56 -20.73
C HIS A 550 -28.81 13.61 -19.69
N ASP A 551 -29.44 14.73 -20.08
CA ASP A 551 -29.88 15.73 -19.10
C ASP A 551 -31.06 15.22 -18.24
N ILE A 552 -31.82 14.25 -18.75
CA ILE A 552 -32.89 13.54 -18.05
C ILE A 552 -32.67 12.04 -18.26
N GLN A 553 -32.35 11.32 -17.19
CA GLN A 553 -31.99 9.90 -17.24
C GLN A 553 -32.65 9.08 -16.15
N LEU A 554 -33.26 7.96 -16.51
CA LEU A 554 -33.57 6.91 -15.54
C LEU A 554 -32.41 5.93 -15.49
N VAL A 555 -31.77 5.77 -14.33
CA VAL A 555 -30.57 4.96 -14.19
C VAL A 555 -30.65 3.95 -13.04
N GLN A 556 -29.93 2.84 -13.19
CA GLN A 556 -29.64 1.90 -12.10
C GLN A 556 -28.13 1.57 -12.07
N PRO A 557 -27.37 2.07 -11.09
CA PRO A 557 -25.96 1.73 -10.89
C PRO A 557 -25.78 0.40 -10.14
N GLY A 558 -24.53 -0.03 -9.92
CA GLY A 558 -24.20 -1.21 -9.11
C GLY A 558 -24.24 -2.55 -9.84
N ILE A 559 -24.24 -2.55 -11.18
CA ILE A 559 -24.24 -3.76 -12.01
C ILE A 559 -22.80 -4.25 -12.17
N TYR A 560 -22.48 -5.44 -11.66
CA TYR A 560 -21.16 -6.04 -11.89
C TYR A 560 -21.04 -6.57 -13.33
N LEU A 561 -20.11 -6.00 -14.09
CA LEU A 561 -19.83 -6.35 -15.47
C LEU A 561 -18.41 -6.90 -15.57
N GLU A 562 -18.29 -8.17 -15.94
CA GLU A 562 -17.03 -8.90 -16.05
C GLU A 562 -16.48 -8.81 -17.47
N LYS A 563 -15.20 -8.53 -17.59
CA LYS A 563 -14.48 -8.52 -18.86
C LYS A 563 -14.64 -9.84 -19.58
N GLY A 564 -14.92 -9.76 -20.87
CA GLY A 564 -15.06 -10.90 -21.76
C GLY A 564 -16.46 -11.54 -21.76
N LYS A 565 -17.33 -11.25 -20.79
CA LYS A 565 -18.71 -11.78 -20.78
C LYS A 565 -19.62 -11.04 -21.76
N ASN A 566 -20.63 -11.75 -22.24
CA ASN A 566 -21.66 -11.21 -23.10
C ASN A 566 -22.93 -10.98 -22.29
N TYR A 567 -23.56 -9.84 -22.51
CA TYR A 567 -24.76 -9.42 -21.80
C TYR A 567 -25.88 -9.13 -22.79
N GLU A 568 -27.11 -9.48 -22.41
CA GLU A 568 -28.34 -9.03 -23.07
C GLU A 568 -29.07 -8.04 -22.18
N VAL A 569 -29.31 -6.85 -22.72
CA VAL A 569 -30.20 -5.85 -22.14
C VAL A 569 -31.55 -6.01 -22.82
N LYS A 570 -32.63 -6.16 -22.05
CA LYS A 570 -34.00 -6.28 -22.55
C LYS A 570 -34.94 -5.43 -21.72
N PHE A 571 -35.88 -4.74 -22.37
CA PHE A 571 -36.86 -3.89 -21.70
C PHE A 571 -38.09 -3.70 -22.59
N ASP A 572 -39.22 -3.34 -21.98
CA ASP A 572 -40.40 -2.85 -22.67
C ASP A 572 -40.46 -1.32 -22.57
N ALA A 573 -40.82 -0.64 -23.66
CA ALA A 573 -41.00 0.81 -23.65
C ALA A 573 -42.05 1.31 -24.66
N PHE A 574 -42.63 2.47 -24.37
CA PHE A 574 -43.47 3.27 -25.27
C PHE A 574 -43.47 4.74 -24.87
N ALA A 575 -43.98 5.61 -25.73
CA ALA A 575 -44.03 7.05 -25.50
C ALA A 575 -45.38 7.68 -25.88
N ALA A 576 -45.68 8.85 -25.35
CA ALA A 576 -46.93 9.58 -25.65
C ALA A 576 -47.06 9.99 -27.13
N SER A 577 -45.93 10.19 -27.82
CA SER A 577 -45.81 10.39 -29.26
C SER A 577 -44.48 9.79 -29.77
N GLU A 578 -44.34 9.64 -31.09
CA GLU A 578 -43.15 9.04 -31.70
C GLU A 578 -41.88 9.80 -31.32
N ARG A 579 -40.86 9.09 -30.81
CA ARG A 579 -39.58 9.66 -30.40
C ARG A 579 -38.47 8.61 -30.33
N SER A 580 -37.21 9.07 -30.38
CA SER A 580 -36.06 8.22 -30.05
C SER A 580 -35.85 8.11 -28.54
N LEU A 581 -35.40 6.93 -28.10
CA LEU A 581 -34.89 6.61 -26.77
C LEU A 581 -33.44 6.14 -26.90
N GLU A 582 -32.52 6.77 -26.17
CA GLU A 582 -31.13 6.31 -26.09
C GLU A 582 -30.94 5.46 -24.83
N VAL A 583 -30.28 4.31 -24.97
CA VAL A 583 -29.97 3.39 -23.87
C VAL A 583 -28.48 3.12 -23.83
N ASN A 584 -27.87 3.26 -22.64
CA ASN A 584 -26.45 3.09 -22.45
C ASN A 584 -26.12 2.15 -21.28
N VAL A 585 -24.98 1.47 -21.38
CA VAL A 585 -24.34 0.75 -20.27
C VAL A 585 -22.95 1.35 -20.10
N GLU A 586 -22.65 1.89 -18.91
CA GLU A 586 -21.51 2.79 -18.70
C GLU A 586 -21.01 2.78 -17.24
N MET A 587 -19.88 3.44 -16.98
CA MET A 587 -19.40 3.73 -15.62
C MET A 587 -20.45 4.51 -14.83
N ALA A 588 -20.66 4.16 -13.55
CA ALA A 588 -21.57 4.90 -12.67
C ALA A 588 -20.99 6.20 -12.09
N GLU A 589 -19.74 6.54 -12.41
CA GLU A 589 -19.03 7.74 -11.96
C GLU A 589 -18.12 8.29 -13.07
N ASP A 590 -17.57 9.50 -12.89
CA ASP A 590 -16.62 10.16 -13.79
C ASP A 590 -15.45 9.20 -14.12
N PRO A 591 -15.13 8.93 -15.41
CA PRO A 591 -15.49 9.69 -16.61
C PRO A 591 -16.74 9.24 -17.39
N TRP A 592 -17.64 8.45 -16.79
CA TRP A 592 -18.90 8.02 -17.42
C TRP A 592 -18.69 7.26 -18.75
N THR A 593 -17.59 6.51 -18.84
CA THR A 593 -17.23 5.79 -20.08
C THR A 593 -18.30 4.77 -20.43
N SER A 594 -18.83 4.84 -21.66
CA SER A 594 -19.72 3.81 -22.20
C SER A 594 -18.95 2.50 -22.45
N TYR A 595 -19.57 1.38 -22.05
CA TYR A 595 -19.11 0.03 -22.33
C TYR A 595 -19.64 -0.53 -23.65
N LEU A 596 -20.49 0.23 -24.33
CA LEU A 596 -21.05 -0.17 -25.60
C LEU A 596 -20.14 0.28 -26.75
N PRO A 597 -19.93 -0.54 -27.79
CA PRO A 597 -19.17 -0.13 -28.97
C PRO A 597 -19.86 1.02 -29.72
N GLN A 598 -21.17 1.17 -29.52
CA GLN A 598 -21.99 2.27 -30.01
C GLN A 598 -23.20 2.45 -29.10
N LEU A 599 -23.59 3.70 -28.82
CA LEU A 599 -24.85 4.02 -28.14
C LEU A 599 -26.05 3.43 -28.88
N GLN A 600 -27.01 2.89 -28.13
CA GLN A 600 -28.18 2.22 -28.70
C GLN A 600 -29.36 3.18 -28.74
N HIS A 601 -30.00 3.30 -29.90
CA HIS A 601 -31.16 4.16 -30.11
C HIS A 601 -32.36 3.33 -30.57
N PHE A 602 -33.52 3.58 -29.99
CA PHE A 602 -34.77 2.89 -30.29
C PHE A 602 -35.88 3.89 -30.58
N GLU A 603 -36.62 3.66 -31.66
CA GLU A 603 -37.80 4.45 -32.00
C GLU A 603 -39.00 3.94 -31.21
N LEU A 604 -39.53 4.79 -30.33
CA LEU A 604 -40.72 4.51 -29.55
C LEU A 604 -41.96 4.96 -30.30
N THR A 605 -43.03 4.17 -30.17
CA THR A 605 -44.37 4.51 -30.64
C THR A 605 -45.33 4.67 -29.45
N ASN A 606 -46.59 4.94 -29.73
CA ASN A 606 -47.66 5.00 -28.71
C ASN A 606 -48.11 3.64 -28.17
N SER A 607 -47.52 2.55 -28.66
CA SER A 607 -47.84 1.19 -28.26
C SER A 607 -46.63 0.55 -27.58
N LYS A 608 -46.84 -0.18 -26.48
CA LYS A 608 -45.77 -0.92 -25.78
C LYS A 608 -45.06 -1.87 -26.74
N GLN A 609 -43.73 -1.78 -26.78
CA GLN A 609 -42.87 -2.63 -27.59
C GLN A 609 -41.74 -3.19 -26.73
N THR A 610 -41.32 -4.42 -27.03
CA THR A 610 -40.16 -5.05 -26.39
C THR A 610 -38.91 -4.78 -27.23
N PHE A 611 -37.88 -4.27 -26.58
CA PHE A 611 -36.58 -4.00 -27.17
C PHE A 611 -35.50 -4.85 -26.50
N SER A 612 -34.45 -5.15 -27.25
CA SER A 612 -33.28 -5.84 -26.72
C SER A 612 -32.03 -5.55 -27.54
N PHE A 613 -30.89 -5.51 -26.88
CA PHE A 613 -29.58 -5.52 -27.53
C PHE A 613 -28.58 -6.34 -26.72
N ARG A 614 -27.48 -6.71 -27.37
CA ARG A 614 -26.39 -7.47 -26.74
C ARG A 614 -25.06 -6.76 -26.91
N PHE A 615 -24.20 -6.88 -25.90
CA PHE A 615 -22.84 -6.37 -25.95
C PHE A 615 -21.88 -7.33 -25.27
N LYS A 616 -20.60 -7.24 -25.63
CA LYS A 616 -19.50 -7.89 -24.93
C LYS A 616 -18.78 -6.83 -24.10
N MET A 617 -18.56 -7.11 -22.82
CA MET A 617 -17.80 -6.22 -21.95
C MET A 617 -16.31 -6.34 -22.29
N GLU A 618 -15.75 -5.39 -23.04
CA GLU A 618 -14.32 -5.40 -23.44
C GLU A 618 -13.42 -4.65 -22.44
N HIS A 619 -14.02 -3.84 -21.57
CA HIS A 619 -13.32 -3.12 -20.50
C HIS A 619 -12.98 -4.05 -19.34
N GLU A 620 -12.08 -3.60 -18.45
CA GLU A 620 -11.82 -4.30 -17.19
C GLU A 620 -13.10 -4.44 -16.36
N ASP A 621 -13.11 -5.45 -15.49
CA ASP A 621 -14.19 -5.71 -14.56
C ASP A 621 -14.63 -4.43 -13.84
N ASP A 622 -15.92 -4.13 -13.88
CA ASP A 622 -16.51 -2.99 -13.17
C ASP A 622 -17.62 -3.48 -12.24
N ILE A 623 -17.37 -3.37 -10.93
CA ILE A 623 -18.30 -3.73 -9.86
C ILE A 623 -19.46 -2.76 -9.69
N ASN A 624 -19.37 -1.57 -10.30
CA ASN A 624 -20.34 -0.49 -10.17
C ASN A 624 -20.81 0.03 -11.55
N GLY A 625 -20.94 -0.85 -12.55
CA GLY A 625 -21.51 -0.48 -13.84
C GLY A 625 -22.95 0.02 -13.72
N ARG A 626 -23.42 0.79 -14.70
CA ARG A 626 -24.74 1.42 -14.71
C ARG A 626 -25.48 1.17 -16.01
N LEU A 627 -26.78 0.89 -15.91
CA LEU A 627 -27.72 0.97 -17.03
C LEU A 627 -28.45 2.32 -16.99
N GLY A 628 -28.53 3.01 -18.14
CA GLY A 628 -29.19 4.31 -18.25
C GLY A 628 -30.11 4.43 -19.45
N PHE A 629 -31.27 5.06 -19.24
CA PHE A 629 -32.25 5.43 -20.26
C PHE A 629 -32.33 6.95 -20.38
N ASN A 630 -31.87 7.49 -21.52
CA ASN A 630 -31.67 8.91 -21.77
C ASN A 630 -32.85 9.46 -22.58
N VAL A 631 -33.61 10.39 -21.97
CA VAL A 631 -34.94 10.79 -22.47
C VAL A 631 -35.11 12.30 -22.69
N ALA A 632 -34.08 13.13 -22.55
CA ALA A 632 -34.29 14.57 -22.46
C ALA A 632 -34.78 15.27 -23.74
N LEU A 633 -34.36 14.81 -24.93
CA LEU A 633 -34.51 15.56 -26.21
C LEU A 633 -35.94 15.62 -26.79
N SER A 634 -36.95 15.19 -26.04
CA SER A 634 -38.36 15.31 -26.40
C SER A 634 -39.21 15.37 -25.14
N ASP A 635 -40.25 16.20 -25.16
CA ASP A 635 -41.22 16.39 -24.09
C ASP A 635 -42.29 15.27 -24.02
N ALA A 636 -42.28 14.35 -24.99
CA ALA A 636 -43.20 13.22 -24.98
C ALA A 636 -42.83 12.24 -23.86
N ALA A 637 -43.76 12.05 -22.91
CA ALA A 637 -43.60 11.17 -21.77
C ALA A 637 -43.24 9.74 -22.20
N VAL A 638 -42.31 9.11 -21.48
CA VAL A 638 -41.80 7.75 -21.76
C VAL A 638 -42.22 6.82 -20.63
N THR A 639 -42.66 5.62 -20.97
CA THR A 639 -42.91 4.55 -20.01
C THR A 639 -41.95 3.38 -20.28
N ILE A 640 -41.35 2.84 -19.22
CA ILE A 640 -40.36 1.75 -19.26
C ILE A 640 -40.79 0.67 -18.26
N ASP A 641 -40.62 -0.59 -18.65
CA ASP A 641 -41.03 -1.77 -17.89
C ASP A 641 -40.17 -3.00 -18.24
N ASN A 642 -40.25 -4.08 -17.47
CA ASN A 642 -39.62 -5.39 -17.69
C ASN A 642 -38.11 -5.33 -18.03
N VAL A 643 -37.37 -4.48 -17.31
CA VAL A 643 -35.94 -4.26 -17.55
C VAL A 643 -35.09 -5.40 -17.01
N SER A 644 -34.20 -5.92 -17.84
CA SER A 644 -33.24 -6.95 -17.45
C SER A 644 -31.88 -6.77 -18.12
N VAL A 645 -30.84 -7.14 -17.38
CA VAL A 645 -29.48 -7.34 -17.87
C VAL A 645 -29.05 -8.73 -17.45
N ARG A 646 -28.79 -9.62 -18.41
CA ARG A 646 -28.44 -11.01 -18.13
C ARG A 646 -27.18 -11.43 -18.85
N VAL A 647 -26.36 -12.25 -18.20
CA VAL A 647 -25.23 -12.93 -18.85
C VAL A 647 -25.80 -13.89 -19.89
N THR A 648 -25.21 -13.89 -21.08
CA THR A 648 -25.58 -14.79 -22.17
C THR A 648 -24.35 -15.53 -22.68
N GLU A 649 -24.54 -16.74 -23.18
CA GLU A 649 -23.50 -17.47 -23.90
C GLU A 649 -23.06 -16.67 -25.15
N PRO A 650 -21.77 -16.69 -25.54
CA PRO A 650 -21.28 -16.03 -26.74
C PRO A 650 -21.98 -16.60 -27.98
N SER A 651 -23.09 -15.98 -28.38
CA SER A 651 -23.69 -16.23 -29.67
C SER A 651 -22.96 -15.39 -30.70
N SER A 652 -22.16 -16.02 -31.58
CA SER A 652 -21.60 -15.35 -32.74
C SER A 652 -22.74 -14.73 -33.57
N VAL A 653 -22.68 -13.41 -33.78
CA VAL A 653 -23.24 -12.59 -34.86
C VAL A 653 -23.97 -11.35 -34.32
N TYR A 654 -23.29 -10.21 -34.45
CA TYR A 654 -23.87 -8.87 -34.57
C TYR A 654 -24.90 -8.90 -35.72
N LYS A 655 -26.20 -8.75 -35.44
CA LYS A 655 -27.21 -8.53 -36.48
C LYS A 655 -27.53 -7.04 -36.55
N SER A 656 -27.04 -6.38 -37.60
CA SER A 656 -27.80 -5.23 -38.11
C SER A 656 -29.02 -5.78 -38.86
N ASN A 657 -30.21 -5.38 -38.44
CA ASN A 657 -31.42 -5.64 -39.21
C ASN A 657 -31.37 -4.80 -40.50
N ARG A 658 -30.89 -5.39 -41.61
CA ARG A 658 -31.26 -4.91 -42.95
C ARG A 658 -32.32 -5.84 -43.54
N ASN A 659 -33.55 -5.35 -43.58
CA ASN A 659 -34.62 -5.92 -44.37
C ASN A 659 -34.17 -6.05 -45.84
N ILE A 660 -34.17 -7.27 -46.38
CA ILE A 660 -33.99 -7.49 -47.82
C ILE A 660 -35.32 -7.11 -48.49
N ARG A 661 -35.32 -6.04 -49.28
CA ARG A 661 -36.43 -5.77 -50.19
C ARG A 661 -36.48 -6.91 -51.22
N ASN A 662 -37.47 -7.80 -51.08
CA ASN A 662 -38.10 -8.62 -52.12
C ASN A 662 -37.49 -9.98 -52.56
N SER A 663 -36.63 -10.69 -51.81
CA SER A 663 -36.35 -12.12 -52.12
C SER A 663 -36.41 -12.98 -50.87
N SER A 664 -37.07 -14.15 -50.96
CA SER A 664 -37.21 -15.10 -49.84
C SER A 664 -36.61 -16.46 -50.19
N PHE A 665 -35.96 -17.06 -49.19
CA PHE A 665 -35.40 -18.41 -49.27
C PHE A 665 -35.95 -19.24 -48.11
N ASN A 666 -36.38 -20.47 -48.41
CA ASN A 666 -36.69 -21.48 -47.41
C ASN A 666 -35.70 -22.64 -47.57
N VAL A 667 -35.07 -23.03 -46.47
CA VAL A 667 -33.97 -23.99 -46.46
C VAL A 667 -34.35 -25.17 -45.58
N SER A 668 -34.31 -26.37 -46.15
CA SER A 668 -34.54 -27.61 -45.41
C SER A 668 -33.50 -28.65 -45.79
N CYS A 669 -33.23 -29.58 -44.88
CA CYS A 669 -32.33 -30.69 -45.15
C CYS A 669 -32.92 -31.98 -44.60
N ARG A 670 -33.00 -33.02 -45.43
CA ARG A 670 -33.45 -34.37 -45.04
C ARG A 670 -32.63 -35.41 -45.78
N ASN A 671 -32.24 -36.49 -45.10
CA ASN A 671 -31.45 -37.59 -45.67
C ASN A 671 -30.22 -37.11 -46.46
N PHE A 672 -29.46 -36.16 -45.88
CA PHE A 672 -28.31 -35.52 -46.52
C PHE A 672 -28.60 -34.76 -47.82
N ILE A 673 -29.85 -34.47 -48.15
CA ILE A 673 -30.20 -33.59 -49.26
C ILE A 673 -30.64 -32.24 -48.73
N LEU A 674 -29.83 -31.22 -49.03
CA LEU A 674 -30.17 -29.83 -48.80
C LEU A 674 -31.09 -29.34 -49.92
N ARG A 675 -32.30 -28.94 -49.55
CA ARG A 675 -33.31 -28.36 -50.44
C ARG A 675 -33.48 -26.87 -50.14
N ILE A 676 -33.34 -26.06 -51.18
CA ILE A 676 -33.53 -24.61 -51.15
C ILE A 676 -34.70 -24.26 -52.05
N GLU A 677 -35.72 -23.66 -51.48
CA GLU A 677 -36.85 -23.09 -52.20
C GLU A 677 -36.67 -21.57 -52.24
N SER A 678 -36.73 -20.97 -53.42
CA SER A 678 -36.48 -19.54 -53.61
C SER A 678 -37.64 -18.88 -54.33
N ARG A 679 -38.02 -17.68 -53.88
CA ARG A 679 -38.86 -16.75 -54.63
C ARG A 679 -38.10 -15.44 -54.82
N SER A 680 -37.83 -15.08 -56.08
CA SER A 680 -37.13 -13.83 -56.42
C SER A 680 -37.82 -13.13 -57.59
N PRO A 681 -37.98 -11.79 -57.56
CA PRO A 681 -38.59 -11.01 -58.64
C PRO A 681 -37.67 -10.83 -59.84
N VAL A 682 -36.39 -11.24 -59.75
CA VAL A 682 -35.40 -11.09 -60.81
C VAL A 682 -34.57 -12.36 -60.98
N GLU A 683 -34.10 -12.60 -62.21
CA GLU A 683 -33.17 -13.68 -62.49
C GLU A 683 -31.77 -13.29 -62.03
N LYS A 684 -31.17 -14.05 -61.10
CA LYS A 684 -29.84 -13.73 -60.57
C LYS A 684 -29.10 -14.99 -60.10
N GLU A 685 -27.79 -15.03 -60.30
CA GLU A 685 -26.95 -16.06 -59.71
C GLU A 685 -26.77 -15.81 -58.21
N SER A 686 -26.99 -16.86 -57.40
CA SER A 686 -26.88 -16.86 -55.95
C SER A 686 -25.90 -17.95 -55.51
N SER A 687 -24.96 -17.59 -54.63
CA SER A 687 -24.06 -18.55 -54.02
C SER A 687 -24.75 -19.30 -52.88
N VAL A 688 -24.32 -20.54 -52.64
CA VAL A 688 -24.69 -21.40 -51.51
C VAL A 688 -23.40 -21.91 -50.89
N GLN A 689 -23.13 -21.45 -49.69
CA GLN A 689 -21.93 -21.79 -48.94
C GLN A 689 -22.32 -22.50 -47.64
N LEU A 690 -21.70 -23.65 -47.36
CA LEU A 690 -21.88 -24.37 -46.11
C LEU A 690 -20.61 -24.26 -45.27
N PHE A 691 -20.79 -23.91 -44.01
CA PHE A 691 -19.72 -23.83 -43.03
C PHE A 691 -19.94 -24.84 -41.91
N ASP A 692 -18.87 -25.44 -41.42
CA ASP A 692 -18.90 -26.15 -40.15
C ASP A 692 -19.03 -25.16 -38.97
N LEU A 693 -19.24 -25.68 -37.76
CA LEU A 693 -19.36 -24.84 -36.56
C LEU A 693 -18.06 -24.13 -36.15
N ARG A 694 -16.92 -24.50 -36.73
CA ARG A 694 -15.63 -23.81 -36.55
C ARG A 694 -15.43 -22.70 -37.58
N GLY A 695 -16.39 -22.50 -38.49
CA GLY A 695 -16.35 -21.47 -39.52
C GLY A 695 -15.62 -21.87 -40.80
N ASN A 696 -15.22 -23.14 -40.96
CA ASN A 696 -14.57 -23.60 -42.18
C ASN A 696 -15.60 -23.84 -43.28
N LEU A 697 -15.31 -23.36 -44.50
CA LEU A 697 -16.14 -23.60 -45.67
C LEU A 697 -16.00 -25.06 -46.13
N VAL A 698 -17.07 -25.84 -46.02
CA VAL A 698 -17.10 -27.28 -46.36
C VAL A 698 -17.77 -27.58 -47.70
N LYS A 699 -18.62 -26.68 -48.21
CA LYS A 699 -19.21 -26.76 -49.55
C LYS A 699 -19.46 -25.37 -50.11
N ASN A 700 -19.19 -25.16 -51.39
CA ASN A 700 -19.53 -23.95 -52.12
C ASN A 700 -20.10 -24.32 -53.48
N THR A 701 -21.24 -23.74 -53.84
CA THR A 701 -21.94 -23.95 -55.11
C THR A 701 -22.78 -22.73 -55.43
N SER A 702 -23.38 -22.66 -56.62
CA SER A 702 -24.37 -21.64 -56.95
C SER A 702 -25.63 -22.24 -57.57
N PHE A 703 -26.67 -21.43 -57.62
CA PHE A 703 -27.83 -21.63 -58.48
C PHE A 703 -28.30 -20.28 -59.04
N ARG A 704 -29.11 -20.32 -60.09
CA ARG A 704 -29.68 -19.13 -60.71
C ARG A 704 -31.17 -19.10 -60.45
N THR A 705 -31.67 -18.07 -59.76
CA THR A 705 -33.10 -17.88 -59.51
C THR A 705 -33.81 -17.58 -60.83
N ALA A 706 -35.01 -18.11 -61.04
CA ALA A 706 -35.89 -17.70 -62.15
C ALA A 706 -36.75 -16.50 -61.71
N ALA A 707 -36.93 -15.50 -62.58
CA ALA A 707 -37.70 -14.30 -62.25
C ALA A 707 -39.20 -14.65 -62.11
N GLY A 708 -39.79 -14.35 -60.95
CA GLY A 708 -41.25 -14.41 -60.74
C GLY A 708 -41.86 -15.80 -60.53
N THR A 709 -41.05 -16.86 -60.45
CA THR A 709 -41.51 -18.24 -60.18
C THR A 709 -40.77 -18.87 -59.01
N ASP A 710 -41.43 -19.76 -58.28
CA ASP A 710 -40.79 -20.53 -57.20
C ASP A 710 -39.81 -21.56 -57.80
N GLY A 711 -38.54 -21.46 -57.41
CA GLY A 711 -37.48 -22.40 -57.80
C GLY A 711 -37.12 -23.35 -56.66
N VAL A 712 -36.84 -24.61 -56.98
CA VAL A 712 -36.38 -25.63 -56.01
C VAL A 712 -35.05 -26.19 -56.45
N TYR A 713 -34.03 -26.09 -55.59
CA TYR A 713 -32.67 -26.56 -55.84
C TYR A 713 -32.28 -27.56 -54.76
N SER A 714 -31.63 -28.65 -55.16
CA SER A 714 -31.25 -29.72 -54.25
C SER A 714 -29.78 -30.07 -54.38
N TYR A 715 -29.10 -30.23 -53.25
CA TYR A 715 -27.68 -30.56 -53.18
C TYR A 715 -27.45 -31.78 -52.28
N ASP A 716 -26.74 -32.78 -52.81
CA ASP A 716 -26.34 -33.95 -52.05
C ASP A 716 -25.13 -33.62 -51.14
N LEU A 717 -25.34 -33.83 -49.85
CA LEU A 717 -24.37 -33.62 -48.77
C LEU A 717 -23.91 -34.94 -48.14
N SER A 718 -24.21 -36.09 -48.73
CA SER A 718 -23.92 -37.44 -48.18
C SER A 718 -22.44 -37.68 -47.86
N LYS A 719 -21.54 -36.90 -48.48
CA LYS A 719 -20.10 -36.92 -48.23
C LYS A 719 -19.66 -36.12 -47.00
N LEU A 720 -20.52 -35.29 -46.42
CA LEU A 720 -20.25 -34.56 -45.19
C LEU A 720 -20.54 -35.44 -43.96
N SER A 721 -19.79 -35.23 -42.88
CA SER A 721 -20.04 -35.90 -41.60
C SER A 721 -21.36 -35.45 -40.98
N SER A 722 -21.98 -36.32 -40.18
CA SER A 722 -23.11 -35.93 -39.34
C SER A 722 -22.73 -34.77 -38.42
N GLY A 723 -23.62 -33.80 -38.22
CA GLY A 723 -23.35 -32.60 -37.44
C GLY A 723 -24.17 -31.39 -37.89
N ALA A 724 -24.01 -30.28 -37.16
CA ALA A 724 -24.65 -29.01 -37.51
C ALA A 724 -23.79 -28.19 -38.47
N TYR A 725 -24.43 -27.56 -39.44
CA TYR A 725 -23.79 -26.70 -40.43
C TYR A 725 -24.57 -25.40 -40.60
N VAL A 726 -23.88 -24.35 -41.01
CA VAL A 726 -24.48 -23.06 -41.38
C VAL A 726 -24.51 -22.94 -42.90
N VAL A 727 -25.69 -22.79 -43.48
CA VAL A 727 -25.91 -22.50 -44.89
C VAL A 727 -26.04 -20.99 -45.07
N LYS A 728 -25.21 -20.39 -45.91
CA LYS A 728 -25.31 -19.01 -46.36
C LYS A 728 -25.73 -18.99 -47.83
N ILE A 729 -26.79 -18.24 -48.14
CA ILE A 729 -27.34 -18.09 -49.49
C ILE A 729 -27.36 -16.61 -49.85
N GLY A 730 -26.74 -16.25 -50.96
CA GLY A 730 -26.89 -14.91 -51.50
C GLY A 730 -25.76 -14.45 -52.42
N THR A 731 -25.76 -13.15 -52.72
CA THR A 731 -24.74 -12.49 -53.56
C THR A 731 -23.74 -11.76 -52.67
N GLU A 732 -22.58 -11.34 -53.20
CA GLU A 732 -21.43 -10.80 -52.44
C GLU A 732 -21.77 -9.82 -51.28
N ASN A 733 -22.88 -9.08 -51.36
CA ASN A 733 -23.30 -8.09 -50.35
C ASN A 733 -24.62 -8.41 -49.59
N ILE A 734 -25.27 -9.56 -49.82
CA ILE A 734 -26.59 -9.91 -49.24
C ILE A 734 -26.62 -11.39 -48.88
N VAL A 735 -26.91 -11.74 -47.62
CA VAL A 735 -26.83 -13.15 -47.15
C VAL A 735 -28.07 -13.55 -46.33
N HIS A 736 -28.82 -14.52 -46.81
CA HIS A 736 -29.72 -15.33 -45.97
C HIS A 736 -28.90 -16.43 -45.29
N SER A 737 -29.07 -16.63 -43.99
CA SER A 737 -28.36 -17.66 -43.23
C SER A 737 -29.35 -18.60 -42.56
N SER A 738 -29.16 -19.91 -42.73
CA SER A 738 -29.95 -20.96 -42.09
C SER A 738 -29.05 -22.02 -41.45
N LYS A 739 -29.53 -22.69 -40.41
CA LYS A 739 -28.84 -23.81 -39.78
C LYS A 739 -29.47 -25.12 -40.24
N ILE A 740 -28.64 -26.09 -40.61
CA ILE A 740 -29.09 -27.44 -40.94
C ILE A 740 -28.36 -28.46 -40.06
N PHE A 741 -29.01 -29.60 -39.83
CA PHE A 741 -28.42 -30.72 -39.12
C PHE A 741 -28.40 -31.95 -40.03
N LEU A 742 -27.24 -32.59 -40.13
CA LEU A 742 -27.05 -33.84 -40.86
C LEU A 742 -26.99 -34.98 -39.85
N ALA A 743 -27.90 -35.94 -39.96
CA ALA A 743 -27.90 -37.18 -39.17
C ALA A 743 -28.05 -38.37 -40.14
N ARG A 744 -27.18 -39.36 -40.00
CA ARG A 744 -27.29 -40.66 -40.71
C ARG A 744 -28.38 -41.52 -40.09
#